data_AF-A0A3S9BI79-F1
#
_entry.id   AF-A0A3S9BI79-F1
#
_cell.length_a   1.000
_cell.length_b   1.000
_cell.length_c   1.000
_cell.angle_alpha   90.00
_cell.angle_beta   90.00
_cell.angle_gamma   90.00
#
_symmetry.space_group_name_H-M   'P 1'
#
loop_
_entity.id
_entity.type
_entity.pdbx_description
1 polymer ?
#
loop_
_entity_poly.entity_id
_entity_poly.type
_entity_poly.pdbx_seq_one_letter_code
_entity_poly.pdbx_strand_id
1 'polypeptide(L)'
;MNHVQSAKPTSCGPAPNFANRRHLSSFRGLCGRRCSAMLCLISFCLILLLESPANARSKTVEKLAPRDTIELRVWRWTALRDGVLEALQLNNTFTIDSNGTLDLPMIGNIVAAGLREKELAELISDRLQARSGRQERADTTVKRIQDPSSDITGSVEHPGKQKAPEAPADAADGSPSAVASERTGVEKGQVEAQPSVRGSDITWEPAAEQQQALDGERLKMNALLNELSAARLEIAAARREALAARQTARNGTVRYNQNLATERQRAATLMQELDAVRTDRGALEQKLFAVRTDRGLLEQKLFAALREVDALNKSVQPARGDHEAVLRRELAAARAELDTMQRGARDASAQARAVADTMAGQGQALKQQRRRAEELALDLEAAQREAEGLKAKAILADREKAAMLEARHSMEASLAEAQRALDEERHKAERFERELTAARQTIDALKTRANLAAVAQTNAIKDRQVAEAALKRVGDALELERQRADSVRRERDAAKADREKAVILEARHSMGASLAEAQRALDEERHMAERFERELTAARQTIDALKTRANLAAVAQTNAIKDRQVAEAALKRVGDALELERQRADSVRRERDAAKANREKAAILEARHSMGASLAEAQRALDEERHKAERFERELTAARQTIDALKTRANLTAVAQTNAIKDRQVAEAALKRAGDELERERERADSAARDLASARRERDAAKQEASRVSTELSAALEQERNKAIGLARDLSAARKAIDIVKAKGERRTERMKRAPKARATAVPRADVSARLGAQPARQPLRENHKVKVKRPSRSVLVATIALPDALLPTRPPKLGSR
;
A
#
# COMPACT_ATOMS: atom_id res chain seq x y z
N MET A 1 -56.29 38.38 32.29
CA MET A 1 -56.79 38.62 33.67
C MET A 1 -57.01 37.29 34.35
N ASN A 2 -56.80 37.25 35.67
CA ASN A 2 -57.32 36.33 36.70
C ASN A 2 -57.12 34.80 36.58
N HIS A 3 -56.60 34.22 37.66
CA HIS A 3 -56.79 32.81 38.06
C HIS A 3 -58.26 32.52 38.43
N VAL A 4 -58.63 31.24 38.64
CA VAL A 4 -58.88 30.65 39.98
C VAL A 4 -59.32 29.17 39.87
N GLN A 5 -59.05 28.43 40.95
CA GLN A 5 -59.42 27.07 41.39
C GLN A 5 -60.77 26.50 40.86
N SER A 6 -61.05 25.17 40.87
CA SER A 6 -60.53 24.06 41.70
C SER A 6 -60.45 22.74 40.88
N ALA A 7 -60.46 21.47 41.33
CA ALA A 7 -60.77 20.81 42.62
C ALA A 7 -60.00 19.46 42.82
N LYS A 8 -60.44 18.66 43.81
CA LYS A 8 -59.95 17.32 44.27
C LYS A 8 -61.03 16.72 45.21
N PRO A 9 -60.91 15.52 45.83
CA PRO A 9 -60.05 14.33 45.57
C PRO A 9 -60.83 12.99 45.63
N THR A 10 -60.12 11.85 45.53
CA THR A 10 -60.41 10.67 46.38
C THR A 10 -59.10 10.04 46.90
N SER A 11 -59.10 9.56 48.14
CA SER A 11 -58.02 8.79 48.84
C SER A 11 -58.49 7.34 49.07
N CYS A 12 -57.78 6.35 49.63
CA CYS A 12 -56.60 6.23 50.53
C CYS A 12 -55.71 5.04 50.05
N GLY A 13 -54.62 4.57 50.67
CA GLY A 13 -53.99 4.72 52.00
C GLY A 13 -52.83 3.69 52.13
N PRO A 14 -51.91 3.78 53.14
CA PRO A 14 -50.50 3.43 52.87
C PRO A 14 -49.73 2.56 53.91
N ALA A 15 -48.44 2.34 53.59
CA ALA A 15 -47.24 2.24 54.47
C ALA A 15 -46.65 0.86 54.87
N PRO A 16 -45.31 0.68 54.76
CA PRO A 16 -44.52 -0.40 55.39
C PRO A 16 -43.74 0.10 56.64
N ASN A 17 -43.03 -0.79 57.36
CA ASN A 17 -42.44 -0.49 58.67
C ASN A 17 -41.01 -1.08 58.92
N PHE A 18 -40.34 -0.63 59.99
CA PHE A 18 -38.97 -1.04 60.40
C PHE A 18 -38.87 -2.46 61.00
N ALA A 19 -37.68 -3.10 60.98
CA ALA A 19 -36.87 -3.43 62.19
C ALA A 19 -35.84 -4.63 62.10
N ASN A 20 -34.55 -4.30 62.22
CA ASN A 20 -33.65 -4.71 63.33
C ASN A 20 -33.16 -6.18 63.59
N ARG A 21 -31.82 -6.36 63.49
CA ARG A 21 -30.89 -7.04 64.45
C ARG A 21 -30.57 -8.57 64.44
N ARG A 22 -29.32 -8.81 64.89
CA ARG A 22 -28.70 -10.02 65.51
C ARG A 22 -28.31 -11.17 64.57
N HIS A 23 -27.34 -12.05 64.89
CA HIS A 23 -26.03 -12.01 65.62
C HIS A 23 -25.54 -13.48 65.70
N LEU A 24 -24.23 -13.78 65.56
CA LEU A 24 -23.47 -14.82 66.33
C LEU A 24 -22.13 -15.24 65.68
N SER A 25 -21.08 -15.42 66.51
CA SER A 25 -19.95 -16.40 66.41
C SER A 25 -19.00 -16.44 65.19
N SER A 26 -17.75 -16.94 65.28
CA SER A 26 -16.78 -17.03 66.40
C SER A 26 -15.39 -17.52 65.92
N PHE A 27 -14.31 -16.92 66.46
CA PHE A 27 -12.96 -17.50 66.72
C PHE A 27 -11.97 -17.93 65.59
N ARG A 28 -10.67 -17.79 65.96
CA ARG A 28 -9.41 -18.23 65.32
C ARG A 28 -9.08 -17.65 63.92
N GLY A 29 -7.87 -17.14 63.63
CA GLY A 29 -6.69 -16.86 64.48
C GLY A 29 -5.47 -17.73 64.20
N LEU A 30 -4.47 -17.17 63.51
CA LEU A 30 -3.12 -17.73 63.34
C LEU A 30 -2.12 -16.61 63.00
N CYS A 31 -0.86 -16.75 63.41
CA CYS A 31 0.14 -15.68 63.34
C CYS A 31 1.27 -15.97 62.34
N GLY A 32 1.70 -14.92 61.61
CA GLY A 32 3.10 -14.47 61.57
C GLY A 32 4.21 -15.31 60.88
N ARG A 33 5.15 -14.56 60.27
CA ARG A 33 6.53 -14.95 59.90
C ARG A 33 6.74 -16.07 58.87
N ARG A 34 6.96 -15.63 57.62
CA ARG A 34 8.00 -16.03 56.63
C ARG A 34 7.73 -15.19 55.36
N CYS A 35 8.68 -14.55 54.66
CA CYS A 35 10.14 -14.64 54.66
C CYS A 35 10.81 -13.23 54.59
N SER A 36 11.60 -12.82 55.57
CA SER A 36 12.42 -11.59 55.51
C SER A 36 13.88 -11.85 55.06
N ALA A 37 14.11 -12.94 54.32
CA ALA A 37 15.46 -13.39 53.91
C ALA A 37 15.74 -13.25 52.40
N MET A 38 14.70 -13.31 51.55
CA MET A 38 14.86 -13.19 50.08
C MET A 38 15.23 -11.77 49.63
N LEU A 39 14.77 -10.73 50.33
CA LEU A 39 15.01 -9.34 49.94
C LEU A 39 16.46 -8.88 50.19
N CYS A 40 17.17 -9.45 51.16
CA CYS A 40 18.56 -9.10 51.44
C CYS A 40 19.51 -9.53 50.32
N LEU A 41 19.26 -10.69 49.69
CA LEU A 41 20.06 -11.15 48.54
C LEU A 41 19.87 -10.24 47.32
N ILE A 42 18.63 -9.86 47.02
CA ILE A 42 18.32 -8.93 45.91
C ILE A 42 18.96 -7.56 46.15
N SER A 43 18.93 -7.05 47.39
CA SER A 43 19.58 -5.78 47.74
C SER A 43 21.10 -5.83 47.60
N PHE A 44 21.75 -6.97 47.88
CA PHE A 44 23.19 -7.11 47.74
C PHE A 44 23.61 -7.20 46.25
N CYS A 45 22.83 -7.91 45.43
CA CYS A 45 23.06 -7.98 43.98
C CYS A 45 22.90 -6.63 43.27
N LEU A 46 22.03 -5.73 43.76
CA LEU A 46 21.82 -4.41 43.15
C LEU A 46 22.93 -3.40 43.48
N ILE A 47 23.53 -3.48 44.68
CA ILE A 47 24.62 -2.57 45.07
C ILE A 47 25.91 -2.91 44.30
N LEU A 48 26.20 -4.20 44.07
CA LEU A 48 27.33 -4.66 43.25
C LEU A 48 27.21 -4.33 41.75
N LEU A 49 26.08 -3.78 41.28
CA LEU A 49 25.87 -3.40 39.88
C LEU A 49 26.03 -1.89 39.61
N LEU A 50 26.27 -1.06 40.63
CA LEU A 50 26.36 0.41 40.47
C LEU A 50 27.68 1.06 40.91
N GLU A 51 28.70 0.28 41.29
CA GLU A 51 30.06 0.79 41.58
C GLU A 51 31.15 0.14 40.73
N SER A 52 31.43 0.71 39.56
CA SER A 52 32.78 0.74 38.97
C SER A 52 32.89 1.80 37.87
N PRO A 53 34.11 2.34 37.63
CA PRO A 53 34.24 3.71 37.14
C PRO A 53 34.11 3.86 35.61
N ALA A 54 33.63 5.03 35.20
CA ALA A 54 33.81 5.57 33.85
C ALA A 54 35.30 5.88 33.60
N ASN A 55 36.08 4.83 33.36
CA ASN A 55 37.52 4.91 33.16
C ASN A 55 37.80 5.53 31.79
N ALA A 56 38.17 6.82 31.77
CA ALA A 56 38.40 7.59 30.56
C ALA A 56 39.66 7.10 29.81
N ARG A 57 39.49 6.05 28.98
CA ARG A 57 40.57 5.51 28.14
C ARG A 57 40.51 6.08 26.73
N SER A 58 41.69 6.39 26.21
CA SER A 58 41.90 7.01 24.90
C SER A 58 41.37 6.15 23.75
N LYS A 59 40.97 6.79 22.66
CA LYS A 59 40.58 6.14 21.40
C LYS A 59 41.76 5.39 20.78
N THR A 60 42.01 4.16 21.21
CA THR A 60 42.71 3.17 20.39
C THR A 60 41.85 2.89 19.16
N VAL A 61 42.38 3.22 17.98
CA VAL A 61 41.62 3.17 16.74
C VAL A 61 41.51 1.70 16.28
N GLU A 62 40.43 1.07 16.70
CA GLU A 62 40.22 -0.37 16.58
C GLU A 62 40.05 -0.78 15.11
N LYS A 63 41.07 -1.46 14.57
CA LYS A 63 41.06 -2.05 13.23
C LYS A 63 40.30 -3.37 13.25
N LEU A 64 39.77 -3.75 12.10
CA LEU A 64 39.18 -5.07 11.90
C LEU A 64 40.29 -6.14 11.86
N ALA A 65 40.00 -7.30 12.43
CA ALA A 65 40.88 -8.45 12.55
C ALA A 65 40.36 -9.64 11.70
N PRO A 66 41.23 -10.59 11.30
CA PRO A 66 40.79 -11.89 10.78
C PRO A 66 39.85 -12.55 11.79
N ARG A 67 38.75 -13.14 11.32
CA ARG A 67 37.62 -13.71 12.09
C ARG A 67 36.64 -12.73 12.76
N ASP A 68 36.76 -11.41 12.59
CA ASP A 68 35.70 -10.49 13.02
C ASP A 68 34.40 -10.75 12.22
N THR A 69 33.26 -10.75 12.93
CA THR A 69 31.92 -10.66 12.33
C THR A 69 31.56 -9.19 12.10
N ILE A 70 31.01 -8.86 10.93
CA ILE A 70 30.48 -7.52 10.62
C ILE A 70 29.03 -7.57 10.12
N GLU A 71 28.23 -6.56 10.50
CA GLU A 71 26.94 -6.22 9.90
C GLU A 71 27.20 -5.25 8.73
N LEU A 72 26.80 -5.61 7.50
CA LEU A 72 26.78 -4.71 6.36
C LEU A 72 25.34 -4.26 6.07
N ARG A 73 25.14 -2.96 5.85
CA ARG A 73 23.87 -2.39 5.36
C ARG A 73 24.13 -1.36 4.27
N VAL A 74 23.50 -1.56 3.12
CA VAL A 74 23.58 -0.76 1.90
C VAL A 74 22.22 -0.13 1.63
N TRP A 75 22.20 1.19 1.48
CA TRP A 75 21.00 2.00 1.24
C TRP A 75 21.14 2.82 -0.06
N ARG A 76 20.00 3.22 -0.62
CA ARG A 76 19.87 3.91 -1.93
C ARG A 76 20.50 3.17 -3.13
N TRP A 77 20.81 1.88 -2.99
CA TRP A 77 21.33 1.05 -4.08
C TRP A 77 20.21 0.47 -4.94
N THR A 78 20.26 0.70 -6.26
CA THR A 78 19.38 0.06 -7.24
C THR A 78 20.22 -0.49 -8.39
N ALA A 79 20.53 -1.79 -8.32
CA ALA A 79 21.22 -2.50 -9.39
C ALA A 79 20.30 -2.65 -10.62
N LEU A 80 20.91 -2.64 -11.80
CA LEU A 80 20.16 -2.55 -13.06
C LEU A 80 20.56 -3.64 -14.07
N ARG A 81 20.11 -4.86 -13.76
CA ARG A 81 19.48 -5.73 -14.76
C ARG A 81 18.44 -6.66 -14.14
N ASP A 82 18.76 -7.37 -13.05
CA ASP A 82 17.91 -8.45 -12.51
C ASP A 82 17.65 -8.41 -10.99
N GLY A 83 17.29 -7.24 -10.45
CA GLY A 83 16.18 -7.16 -9.49
C GLY A 83 16.45 -6.74 -8.04
N VAL A 84 15.34 -6.64 -7.29
CA VAL A 84 15.25 -6.19 -5.89
C VAL A 84 15.97 -7.15 -4.91
N LEU A 85 16.19 -8.40 -5.33
CA LEU A 85 16.85 -9.45 -4.53
C LEU A 85 18.33 -9.16 -4.25
N GLU A 86 19.02 -8.42 -5.10
CA GLU A 86 20.48 -8.19 -4.96
C GLU A 86 20.82 -7.34 -3.72
N ALA A 87 20.00 -6.32 -3.40
CA ALA A 87 20.22 -5.48 -2.22
C ALA A 87 19.97 -6.21 -0.89
N LEU A 88 19.10 -7.23 -0.90
CA LEU A 88 18.84 -8.08 0.28
C LEU A 88 20.03 -8.98 0.62
N GLN A 89 20.79 -9.45 -0.39
CA GLN A 89 21.96 -10.31 -0.16
C GLN A 89 23.15 -9.56 0.45
N LEU A 90 23.30 -8.26 0.16
CA LEU A 90 24.34 -7.41 0.76
C LEU A 90 23.97 -6.88 2.15
N ASN A 91 22.69 -6.94 2.54
CA ASN A 91 22.19 -6.45 3.82
C ASN A 91 22.16 -7.56 4.88
N ASN A 92 23.33 -8.16 5.12
CA ASN A 92 23.50 -9.34 5.97
C ASN A 92 24.76 -9.23 6.86
N THR A 93 24.95 -10.20 7.76
CA THR A 93 26.22 -10.39 8.47
C THR A 93 27.22 -11.20 7.64
N PHE A 94 28.49 -10.85 7.75
CA PHE A 94 29.61 -11.48 7.06
C PHE A 94 30.79 -11.62 8.01
N THR A 95 31.62 -12.65 7.84
CA THR A 95 32.84 -12.86 8.63
C THR A 95 34.07 -12.60 7.78
N ILE A 96 35.08 -11.98 8.38
CA ILE A 96 36.42 -11.86 7.78
C ILE A 96 37.12 -13.21 7.90
N ASP A 97 37.69 -13.73 6.82
CA ASP A 97 38.38 -15.02 6.81
C ASP A 97 39.73 -14.99 7.58
N SER A 98 40.39 -16.14 7.66
CA SER A 98 41.69 -16.28 8.34
C SER A 98 42.84 -15.51 7.68
N ASN A 99 42.67 -15.12 6.41
CA ASN A 99 43.66 -14.40 5.61
C ASN A 99 43.44 -12.88 5.68
N GLY A 100 42.36 -12.44 6.35
CA GLY A 100 41.97 -11.04 6.45
C GLY A 100 41.13 -10.53 5.29
N THR A 101 40.66 -11.41 4.41
CA THR A 101 39.75 -11.08 3.31
C THR A 101 38.29 -11.27 3.72
N LEU A 102 37.43 -10.45 3.12
CA LEU A 102 35.99 -10.47 3.24
C LEU A 102 35.44 -10.75 1.83
N ASP A 103 34.79 -11.89 1.63
CA ASP A 103 34.04 -12.14 0.40
C ASP A 103 32.63 -11.57 0.55
N LEU A 104 32.20 -10.79 -0.45
CA LEU A 104 30.89 -10.14 -0.49
C LEU A 104 30.19 -10.50 -1.81
N PRO A 105 28.93 -11.00 -1.76
CA PRO A 105 28.15 -11.32 -2.95
C PRO A 105 28.22 -10.22 -4.00
N MET A 106 28.53 -10.60 -5.25
CA MET A 106 28.64 -9.72 -6.42
C MET A 106 29.76 -8.65 -6.39
N ILE A 107 30.38 -8.36 -5.26
CA ILE A 107 31.52 -7.43 -5.13
C ILE A 107 32.86 -8.20 -5.17
N GLY A 108 32.86 -9.41 -4.63
CA GLY A 108 34.02 -10.30 -4.47
C GLY A 108 35.03 -9.82 -3.43
N ASN A 109 36.06 -10.63 -3.20
CA ASN A 109 37.06 -10.45 -2.14
C ASN A 109 37.57 -8.99 -1.98
N ILE A 110 37.48 -8.50 -0.75
CA ILE A 110 38.02 -7.23 -0.25
C ILE A 110 38.98 -7.54 0.91
N VAL A 111 40.16 -6.92 0.94
CA VAL A 111 41.02 -7.00 2.14
C VAL A 111 40.41 -6.12 3.23
N ALA A 112 39.92 -6.74 4.30
CA ALA A 112 39.17 -6.07 5.36
C ALA A 112 39.98 -5.97 6.67
N ALA A 113 40.83 -6.96 6.97
CA ALA A 113 41.71 -6.89 8.12
C ALA A 113 42.69 -5.71 8.01
N GLY A 114 42.90 -5.02 9.13
CA GLY A 114 43.73 -3.82 9.20
C GLY A 114 43.04 -2.52 8.76
N LEU A 115 41.86 -2.58 8.14
CA LEU A 115 41.01 -1.41 7.87
C LEU A 115 40.14 -1.05 9.07
N ARG A 116 39.64 0.19 9.09
CA ARG A 116 38.60 0.66 10.00
C ARG A 116 37.23 0.48 9.35
N GLU A 117 36.18 0.32 10.15
CA GLU A 117 34.79 0.10 9.67
C GLU A 117 34.36 1.11 8.60
N LYS A 118 34.72 2.40 8.79
CA LYS A 118 34.43 3.47 7.84
C LYS A 118 35.19 3.35 6.52
N GLU A 119 36.45 2.93 6.57
CA GLU A 119 37.28 2.73 5.36
C GLU A 119 36.79 1.53 4.55
N LEU A 120 36.38 0.46 5.24
CA LEU A 120 35.76 -0.69 4.62
C LEU A 120 34.41 -0.33 3.99
N ALA A 121 33.58 0.48 4.67
CA ALA A 121 32.35 1.02 4.09
C ALA A 121 32.64 1.85 2.82
N GLU A 122 33.54 2.83 2.87
CA GLU A 122 33.88 3.64 1.68
C GLU A 122 34.39 2.79 0.51
N LEU A 123 35.26 1.79 0.79
CA LEU A 123 35.77 0.87 -0.23
C LEU A 123 34.64 0.00 -0.85
N ILE A 124 33.68 -0.47 -0.04
CA ILE A 124 32.49 -1.20 -0.52
C ILE A 124 31.61 -0.27 -1.36
N SER A 125 31.36 0.97 -0.92
CA SER A 125 30.60 1.98 -1.66
C SER A 125 31.21 2.28 -3.04
N ASP A 126 32.52 2.47 -3.10
CA ASP A 126 33.23 2.82 -4.34
C ASP A 126 33.32 1.64 -5.30
N ARG A 127 33.52 0.42 -4.77
CA ARG A 127 33.56 -0.81 -5.58
C ARG A 127 32.18 -1.24 -6.07
N LEU A 128 31.11 -0.93 -5.32
CA LEU A 128 29.74 -0.99 -5.83
C LEU A 128 29.54 0.03 -6.96
N GLN A 129 29.85 1.31 -6.72
CA GLN A 129 29.65 2.39 -7.70
C GLN A 129 30.37 2.12 -9.04
N ALA A 130 31.62 1.65 -8.98
CA ALA A 130 32.39 1.25 -10.16
C ALA A 130 31.71 0.12 -10.97
N ARG A 131 30.91 -0.73 -10.32
CA ARG A 131 30.24 -1.89 -10.93
C ARG A 131 28.84 -1.58 -11.49
N SER A 132 28.16 -0.53 -11.04
CA SER A 132 26.90 -0.08 -11.66
C SER A 132 27.10 0.90 -12.82
N GLY A 133 28.30 1.47 -12.98
CA GLY A 133 28.58 2.47 -14.01
C GLY A 133 27.79 3.77 -13.84
N ARG A 134 27.36 4.10 -12.62
CA ARG A 134 26.57 5.29 -12.28
C ARG A 134 27.35 6.27 -11.40
N GLN A 135 26.97 7.54 -11.47
CA GLN A 135 27.59 8.61 -10.67
C GLN A 135 27.07 8.68 -9.23
N GLU A 136 26.02 7.92 -8.89
CA GLU A 136 25.45 7.88 -7.54
C GLU A 136 26.20 6.86 -6.66
N ARG A 137 26.85 7.36 -5.59
CA ARG A 137 27.54 6.54 -4.57
C ARG A 137 26.51 5.85 -3.68
N ALA A 138 26.68 4.56 -3.43
CA ALA A 138 25.85 3.80 -2.50
C ALA A 138 26.13 4.23 -1.04
N ASP A 139 25.09 4.39 -0.22
CA ASP A 139 25.26 4.64 1.21
C ASP A 139 25.49 3.31 1.92
N THR A 140 26.74 2.97 2.21
CA THR A 140 27.08 1.77 2.98
C THR A 140 27.36 2.12 4.43
N THR A 141 27.01 1.21 5.32
CA THR A 141 27.37 1.24 6.73
C THR A 141 27.84 -0.14 7.15
N VAL A 142 28.99 -0.19 7.81
CA VAL A 142 29.59 -1.40 8.38
C VAL A 142 29.67 -1.21 9.89
N LYS A 143 29.39 -2.27 10.65
CA LYS A 143 29.63 -2.33 12.09
C LYS A 143 30.22 -3.69 12.44
N ARG A 144 31.17 -3.77 13.36
CA ARG A 144 31.60 -5.02 13.97
C ARG A 144 30.52 -5.53 14.92
N ILE A 145 30.25 -6.83 14.88
CA ILE A 145 29.52 -7.55 15.92
C ILE A 145 30.57 -8.23 16.80
N GLN A 146 30.59 -7.87 18.09
CA GLN A 146 31.36 -8.61 19.09
C GLN A 146 30.46 -9.69 19.68
N ASP A 147 30.68 -10.94 19.27
CA ASP A 147 30.02 -12.10 19.87
C ASP A 147 30.65 -12.40 21.25
N PRO A 148 29.87 -12.42 22.36
CA PRO A 148 30.39 -12.62 23.71
C PRO A 148 30.70 -14.10 23.99
N SER A 149 31.73 -14.66 23.34
CA SER A 149 32.04 -16.09 23.37
C SER A 149 33.53 -16.42 23.24
N SER A 150 34.39 -15.88 24.14
CA SER A 150 35.79 -16.31 24.23
C SER A 150 36.44 -16.11 25.62
N ASP A 151 35.75 -16.48 26.70
CA ASP A 151 36.26 -16.31 28.08
C ASP A 151 36.01 -17.54 29.01
N ILE A 152 35.98 -18.76 28.45
CA ILE A 152 35.99 -20.01 29.24
C ILE A 152 36.89 -21.07 28.60
N THR A 153 38.16 -21.12 29.02
CA THR A 153 38.98 -22.35 29.18
C THR A 153 40.23 -22.02 30.02
N GLY A 154 40.29 -22.49 31.27
CA GLY A 154 41.37 -22.06 32.19
C GLY A 154 41.47 -22.80 33.53
N SER A 155 41.13 -24.09 33.56
CA SER A 155 41.36 -25.09 34.63
C SER A 155 41.10 -24.74 36.11
N VAL A 156 40.26 -25.58 36.73
CA VAL A 156 40.14 -25.69 38.20
C VAL A 156 41.39 -26.36 38.78
N GLU A 157 41.87 -25.89 39.93
CA GLU A 157 42.54 -26.75 40.91
C GLU A 157 42.24 -26.29 42.36
N HIS A 158 42.57 -27.11 43.35
CA HIS A 158 42.16 -26.93 44.75
C HIS A 158 43.35 -27.07 45.72
N PRO A 159 43.31 -26.45 46.92
CA PRO A 159 44.45 -26.41 47.84
C PRO A 159 44.81 -27.79 48.40
N GLY A 160 46.10 -28.12 48.39
CA GLY A 160 46.63 -29.44 48.77
C GLY A 160 47.00 -29.63 50.25
N LYS A 161 47.76 -30.69 50.54
CA LYS A 161 48.34 -31.00 51.86
C LYS A 161 49.69 -31.71 51.76
N GLN A 162 50.69 -31.15 52.45
CA GLN A 162 51.94 -31.79 52.94
C GLN A 162 52.89 -32.31 51.83
N LYS A 163 54.23 -32.27 51.93
CA LYS A 163 55.14 -32.42 53.11
C LYS A 163 56.51 -31.73 52.82
N ALA A 164 57.30 -31.46 53.87
CA ALA A 164 58.69 -30.92 53.85
C ALA A 164 59.75 -32.04 53.57
N PRO A 165 61.10 -31.80 53.44
CA PRO A 165 61.87 -30.59 53.85
C PRO A 165 63.11 -30.13 53.01
N GLU A 166 63.73 -29.03 53.49
CA GLU A 166 65.16 -28.63 53.50
C GLU A 166 65.94 -28.10 52.26
N ALA A 167 67.06 -27.40 52.57
CA ALA A 167 67.95 -26.56 51.73
C ALA A 167 69.27 -27.30 51.35
N PRO A 168 70.35 -26.72 50.75
CA PRO A 168 71.00 -25.37 50.87
C PRO A 168 70.88 -24.51 49.57
N ALA A 169 71.30 -23.23 49.40
CA ALA A 169 72.24 -22.25 50.02
C ALA A 169 73.47 -21.92 49.12
N ASP A 170 74.11 -20.75 49.39
CA ASP A 170 75.16 -20.00 48.64
C ASP A 170 74.65 -19.04 47.52
N ALA A 171 74.97 -17.73 47.43
CA ALA A 171 76.20 -16.90 47.63
C ALA A 171 77.00 -16.67 46.32
N ALA A 172 77.56 -15.50 45.99
CA ALA A 172 77.42 -14.12 46.51
C ALA A 172 78.04 -13.08 45.52
N ASP A 173 78.02 -11.79 45.90
CA ASP A 173 78.90 -10.69 45.44
C ASP A 173 78.67 -10.04 44.04
N GLY A 174 79.19 -8.82 43.83
CA GLY A 174 79.17 -8.11 42.53
C GLY A 174 78.71 -6.65 42.50
N SER A 175 79.35 -5.75 43.26
CA SER A 175 79.30 -4.27 43.07
C SER A 175 80.67 -3.77 42.54
N PRO A 176 80.91 -2.49 42.14
CA PRO A 176 80.14 -1.26 42.39
C PRO A 176 80.08 -0.22 41.22
N SER A 177 79.79 1.05 41.57
CA SER A 177 80.16 2.31 40.88
C SER A 177 79.09 3.01 40.00
N ALA A 178 79.01 4.35 39.91
CA ALA A 178 78.77 5.38 40.94
C ALA A 178 78.92 6.82 40.35
N VAL A 179 77.84 7.61 40.34
CA VAL A 179 77.81 9.10 40.35
C VAL A 179 76.46 9.49 40.98
N ALA A 180 76.23 10.32 42.01
CA ALA A 180 76.99 11.27 42.85
C ALA A 180 76.52 12.74 42.69
N SER A 181 75.68 13.19 43.63
CA SER A 181 75.40 14.61 44.00
C SER A 181 74.58 15.44 43.00
N GLU A 182 73.91 16.56 43.35
CA GLU A 182 73.89 17.36 44.60
C GLU A 182 72.46 17.68 45.15
N ARG A 183 72.38 17.81 46.50
CA ARG A 183 71.75 18.86 47.36
C ARG A 183 70.57 19.69 46.80
N THR A 184 69.57 20.11 47.61
CA THR A 184 69.62 20.58 49.02
C THR A 184 68.45 20.11 49.91
N GLY A 185 68.55 20.36 51.22
CA GLY A 185 67.47 20.24 52.23
C GLY A 185 67.54 21.41 53.23
N VAL A 186 67.09 21.22 54.49
CA VAL A 186 67.00 22.22 55.62
C VAL A 186 65.73 23.10 55.53
N GLU A 187 64.90 23.31 56.57
CA GLU A 187 64.81 22.72 57.93
C GLU A 187 63.40 22.87 58.56
N LYS A 188 63.13 22.06 59.62
CA LYS A 188 62.25 22.27 60.81
C LYS A 188 60.79 22.81 60.66
N GLY A 189 59.88 22.47 61.56
CA GLY A 189 60.03 21.75 62.83
C GLY A 189 58.72 21.19 63.40
N GLN A 190 58.82 20.58 64.59
CA GLN A 190 57.81 19.72 65.21
C GLN A 190 57.52 20.18 66.63
N VAL A 191 56.24 20.36 67.00
CA VAL A 191 55.79 20.52 68.39
C VAL A 191 54.48 19.76 68.60
N GLU A 192 54.60 18.71 69.44
CA GLU A 192 53.63 18.12 70.38
C GLU A 192 52.13 17.93 70.05
N ALA A 193 51.51 17.02 70.80
CA ALA A 193 50.10 16.67 70.70
C ALA A 193 49.48 16.66 72.10
N GLN A 194 48.16 16.85 72.19
CA GLN A 194 47.30 16.00 73.02
C GLN A 194 45.81 16.14 72.64
N PRO A 195 44.97 15.12 72.88
CA PRO A 195 43.54 15.14 72.54
C PRO A 195 42.65 15.39 73.76
N SER A 196 41.58 16.20 73.60
CA SER A 196 40.25 16.02 74.22
C SER A 196 39.34 17.21 73.94
N VAL A 197 38.06 16.93 73.64
CA VAL A 197 36.90 17.20 74.53
C VAL A 197 35.62 16.77 73.82
N ARG A 198 34.68 16.19 74.57
CA ARG A 198 33.35 15.82 74.08
C ARG A 198 32.43 17.05 74.10
N GLY A 199 32.37 17.78 73.00
CA GLY A 199 31.32 18.77 72.74
C GLY A 199 30.09 18.11 72.13
N SER A 200 28.89 18.48 72.59
CA SER A 200 27.61 18.00 72.02
C SER A 200 27.00 19.09 71.13
N ASP A 201 27.52 19.22 69.91
CA ASP A 201 26.98 20.20 68.95
C ASP A 201 25.65 19.74 68.35
N ILE A 202 24.74 20.70 68.25
CA ILE A 202 23.44 20.53 67.59
C ILE A 202 23.66 20.76 66.10
N THR A 203 23.47 19.72 65.29
CA THR A 203 23.68 19.78 63.84
C THR A 203 22.66 20.70 63.16
N TRP A 204 23.07 21.94 62.93
CA TRP A 204 22.52 22.78 61.86
C TRP A 204 23.27 22.44 60.58
N GLU A 205 22.57 21.83 59.61
CA GLU A 205 23.11 21.66 58.26
C GLU A 205 23.44 23.03 57.65
N PRO A 206 24.59 23.19 56.96
CA PRO A 206 24.98 24.47 56.40
C PRO A 206 24.06 24.81 55.22
N ALA A 207 23.39 25.98 55.28
CA ALA A 207 22.46 26.44 54.26
C ALA A 207 23.06 26.50 52.83
N ALA A 208 24.39 26.50 52.71
CA ALA A 208 25.10 26.38 51.44
C ALA A 208 24.82 25.05 50.69
N GLU A 209 24.67 23.93 51.40
CA GLU A 209 24.38 22.62 50.78
C GLU A 209 22.95 22.56 50.25
N GLN A 210 21.98 23.08 51.00
CA GLN A 210 20.60 23.22 50.54
C GLN A 210 20.50 24.18 49.34
N GLN A 211 21.28 25.26 49.32
CA GLN A 211 21.37 26.17 48.18
C GLN A 211 21.97 25.48 46.94
N GLN A 212 23.07 24.72 47.10
CA GLN A 212 23.66 23.93 46.00
C GLN A 212 22.72 22.84 45.47
N ALA A 213 21.93 22.20 46.33
CA ALA A 213 20.91 21.25 45.90
C ALA A 213 19.83 21.93 45.02
N LEU A 214 19.30 23.08 45.47
CA LEU A 214 18.31 23.87 44.72
C LEU A 214 18.85 24.42 43.40
N ASP A 215 20.10 24.87 43.36
CA ASP A 215 20.73 25.33 42.12
C ASP A 215 21.05 24.15 41.17
N GLY A 216 21.38 22.97 41.70
CA GLY A 216 21.45 21.71 40.95
C GLY A 216 20.10 21.29 40.35
N GLU A 217 18.99 21.46 41.07
CA GLU A 217 17.63 21.24 40.55
C GLU A 217 17.24 22.26 39.48
N ARG A 218 17.62 23.54 39.66
CA ARG A 218 17.43 24.59 38.64
C ARG A 218 18.18 24.29 37.36
N LEU A 219 19.43 23.81 37.45
CA LEU A 219 20.20 23.38 36.29
C LEU A 219 19.56 22.18 35.56
N LYS A 220 19.08 21.17 36.30
CA LYS A 220 18.32 20.04 35.72
C LYS A 220 17.04 20.51 35.03
N MET A 221 16.27 21.40 35.65
CA MET A 221 15.04 21.95 35.07
C MET A 221 15.32 22.79 33.81
N ASN A 222 16.39 23.58 33.81
CA ASN A 222 16.82 24.33 32.63
C ASN A 222 17.30 23.42 31.49
N ALA A 223 17.97 22.30 31.79
CA ALA A 223 18.33 21.29 30.79
C ALA A 223 17.07 20.67 30.15
N LEU A 224 16.11 20.22 30.96
CA LEU A 224 14.83 19.67 30.48
C LEU A 224 14.01 20.67 29.66
N LEU A 225 14.04 21.97 30.02
CA LEU A 225 13.40 23.03 29.24
C LEU A 225 14.08 23.25 27.89
N ASN A 226 15.42 23.17 27.84
CA ASN A 226 16.18 23.24 26.59
C ASN A 226 15.91 22.03 25.69
N GLU A 227 15.91 20.81 26.23
CA GLU A 227 15.55 19.57 25.51
C GLU A 227 14.12 19.64 24.96
N LEU A 228 13.16 20.09 25.77
CA LEU A 228 11.77 20.33 25.33
C LEU A 228 11.69 21.38 24.21
N SER A 229 12.56 22.40 24.22
CA SER A 229 12.62 23.41 23.15
C SER A 229 13.21 22.85 21.85
N ALA A 230 14.23 21.99 21.94
CA ALA A 230 14.84 21.30 20.81
C ALA A 230 13.83 20.33 20.16
N ALA A 231 13.20 19.46 20.95
CA ALA A 231 12.15 18.55 20.47
C ALA A 231 10.97 19.30 19.81
N ARG A 232 10.59 20.48 20.31
CA ARG A 232 9.58 21.34 19.67
C ARG A 232 10.04 21.91 18.33
N LEU A 233 11.32 22.25 18.17
CA LEU A 233 11.91 22.70 16.91
C LEU A 233 12.01 21.56 15.89
N GLU A 234 12.42 20.36 16.31
CA GLU A 234 12.46 19.16 15.45
C GLU A 234 11.06 18.77 14.96
N ILE A 235 10.06 18.76 15.85
CA ILE A 235 8.65 18.52 15.48
C ILE A 235 8.16 19.62 14.51
N ALA A 236 8.61 20.87 14.65
CA ALA A 236 8.28 21.94 13.71
C ALA A 236 8.98 21.78 12.34
N ALA A 237 10.22 21.27 12.30
CA ALA A 237 10.94 20.95 11.08
C ALA A 237 10.29 19.78 10.33
N ALA A 238 10.05 18.64 11.00
CA ALA A 238 9.38 17.48 10.43
C ALA A 238 7.96 17.81 9.91
N ARG A 239 7.24 18.73 10.57
CA ARG A 239 5.95 19.24 10.07
C ARG A 239 6.09 20.06 8.79
N ARG A 240 7.15 20.88 8.65
CA ARG A 240 7.42 21.64 7.40
C ARG A 240 7.79 20.69 6.25
N GLU A 241 8.62 19.69 6.51
CA GLU A 241 8.99 18.66 5.53
C GLU A 241 7.78 17.82 5.09
N ALA A 242 6.93 17.39 6.03
CA ALA A 242 5.68 16.68 5.71
C ALA A 242 4.71 17.54 4.88
N LEU A 243 4.67 18.87 5.09
CA LEU A 243 3.90 19.79 4.25
C LEU A 243 4.51 19.96 2.86
N ALA A 244 5.84 20.08 2.75
CA ALA A 244 6.54 20.14 1.47
C ALA A 244 6.34 18.85 0.65
N ALA A 245 6.44 17.68 1.28
CA ALA A 245 6.17 16.38 0.65
C ALA A 245 4.71 16.24 0.17
N ARG A 246 3.74 16.78 0.92
CA ARG A 246 2.33 16.85 0.49
C ARG A 246 2.14 17.79 -0.71
N GLN A 247 2.89 18.90 -0.77
CA GLN A 247 2.86 19.83 -1.91
C GLN A 247 3.51 19.22 -3.16
N THR A 248 4.67 18.56 -3.06
CA THR A 248 5.31 17.89 -4.20
C THR A 248 4.46 16.74 -4.73
N ALA A 249 3.85 15.93 -3.85
CA ALA A 249 2.90 14.90 -4.24
C ALA A 249 1.69 15.49 -4.99
N ARG A 250 1.05 16.55 -4.46
CA ARG A 250 -0.09 17.23 -5.10
C ARG A 250 0.29 17.82 -6.46
N ASN A 251 1.47 18.41 -6.59
CA ASN A 251 1.99 18.93 -7.86
C ASN A 251 2.28 17.80 -8.85
N GLY A 252 2.72 16.64 -8.38
CA GLY A 252 2.84 15.40 -9.17
C GLY A 252 1.50 14.93 -9.72
N THR A 253 0.44 14.89 -8.88
CA THR A 253 -0.92 14.55 -9.32
C THR A 253 -1.46 15.53 -10.36
N VAL A 254 -1.21 16.83 -10.21
CA VAL A 254 -1.61 17.85 -11.20
C VAL A 254 -0.90 17.62 -12.54
N ARG A 255 0.42 17.41 -12.55
CA ARG A 255 1.19 17.10 -13.77
C ARG A 255 0.72 15.81 -14.43
N TYR A 256 0.44 14.75 -13.66
CA TYR A 256 -0.09 13.49 -14.17
C TYR A 256 -1.45 13.70 -14.86
N ASN A 257 -2.36 14.44 -14.22
CA ASN A 257 -3.68 14.74 -14.79
C ASN A 257 -3.59 15.63 -16.04
N GLN A 258 -2.65 16.57 -16.09
CA GLN A 258 -2.37 17.38 -17.28
C GLN A 258 -1.86 16.52 -18.44
N ASN A 259 -0.86 15.65 -18.20
CA ASN A 259 -0.35 14.72 -19.20
C ASN A 259 -1.46 13.79 -19.72
N LEU A 260 -2.27 13.21 -18.81
CA LEU A 260 -3.40 12.36 -19.16
C LEU A 260 -4.46 13.10 -19.99
N ALA A 261 -4.69 14.40 -19.74
CA ALA A 261 -5.55 15.22 -20.58
C ALA A 261 -4.96 15.44 -21.98
N THR A 262 -3.66 15.70 -22.10
CA THR A 262 -3.00 15.84 -23.41
C THR A 262 -2.99 14.54 -24.21
N GLU A 263 -2.81 13.37 -23.57
CA GLU A 263 -2.90 12.08 -24.25
C GLU A 263 -4.33 11.75 -24.69
N ARG A 264 -5.34 12.11 -23.88
CA ARG A 264 -6.76 12.01 -24.30
C ARG A 264 -7.06 12.89 -25.52
N GLN A 265 -6.46 14.08 -25.60
CA GLN A 265 -6.60 14.97 -26.75
C GLN A 265 -5.90 14.39 -28.00
N ARG A 266 -4.69 13.83 -27.85
CA ARG A 266 -3.98 13.10 -28.92
C ARG A 266 -4.76 11.88 -29.43
N ALA A 267 -5.35 11.11 -28.52
CA ALA A 267 -6.21 9.98 -28.89
C ALA A 267 -7.48 10.43 -29.63
N ALA A 268 -8.06 11.58 -29.27
CA ALA A 268 -9.21 12.15 -29.97
C ALA A 268 -8.86 12.62 -31.39
N THR A 269 -7.72 13.30 -31.60
CA THR A 269 -7.28 13.71 -32.95
C THR A 269 -6.97 12.50 -33.84
N LEU A 270 -6.26 11.49 -33.31
CA LEU A 270 -6.01 10.24 -34.04
C LEU A 270 -7.31 9.48 -34.41
N MET A 271 -8.34 9.55 -33.56
CA MET A 271 -9.65 8.96 -33.86
C MET A 271 -10.36 9.71 -35.00
N GLN A 272 -10.31 11.05 -34.99
CA GLN A 272 -10.84 11.89 -36.07
C GLN A 272 -10.10 11.68 -37.40
N GLU A 273 -8.77 11.53 -37.37
CA GLU A 273 -7.96 11.17 -38.55
C GLU A 273 -8.33 9.78 -39.10
N LEU A 274 -8.51 8.78 -38.23
CA LEU A 274 -8.95 7.45 -38.62
C LEU A 274 -10.34 7.44 -39.26
N ASP A 275 -11.28 8.27 -38.76
CA ASP A 275 -12.61 8.39 -39.36
C ASP A 275 -12.60 9.16 -40.69
N ALA A 276 -11.74 10.17 -40.85
CA ALA A 276 -11.50 10.79 -42.16
C ALA A 276 -10.96 9.76 -43.18
N VAL A 277 -9.93 8.99 -42.82
CA VAL A 277 -9.37 7.92 -43.66
C VAL A 277 -10.40 6.82 -43.98
N ARG A 278 -11.33 6.52 -43.06
CA ARG A 278 -12.46 5.62 -43.32
C ARG A 278 -13.43 6.20 -44.36
N THR A 279 -13.73 7.50 -44.31
CA THR A 279 -14.58 8.16 -45.33
C THR A 279 -13.90 8.22 -46.69
N ASP A 280 -12.61 8.51 -46.76
CA ASP A 280 -11.84 8.51 -48.02
C ASP A 280 -11.77 7.11 -48.64
N ARG A 281 -11.55 6.06 -47.83
CA ARG A 281 -11.62 4.67 -48.29
C ARG A 281 -13.01 4.35 -48.86
N GLY A 282 -14.09 4.77 -48.20
CA GLY A 282 -15.45 4.60 -48.70
C GLY A 282 -15.69 5.28 -50.06
N ALA A 283 -15.19 6.51 -50.22
CA ALA A 283 -15.26 7.24 -51.49
C ALA A 283 -14.41 6.58 -52.60
N LEU A 284 -13.27 5.98 -52.27
CA LEU A 284 -12.45 5.21 -53.21
C LEU A 284 -13.11 3.88 -53.59
N GLU A 285 -13.77 3.19 -52.66
CA GLU A 285 -14.53 1.96 -52.92
C GLU A 285 -15.73 2.22 -53.85
N GLN A 286 -16.43 3.34 -53.68
CA GLN A 286 -17.48 3.80 -54.62
C GLN A 286 -16.93 4.10 -56.02
N LYS A 287 -15.79 4.81 -56.12
CA LYS A 287 -15.12 5.06 -57.42
C LYS A 287 -14.68 3.77 -58.10
N LEU A 288 -14.17 2.80 -57.33
CA LEU A 288 -13.78 1.48 -57.83
C LEU A 288 -14.98 0.68 -58.35
N PHE A 289 -16.15 0.81 -57.71
CA PHE A 289 -17.39 0.22 -58.19
C PHE A 289 -17.84 0.82 -59.53
N ALA A 290 -17.83 2.15 -59.67
CA ALA A 290 -18.17 2.83 -60.91
C ALA A 290 -17.25 2.40 -62.09
N VAL A 291 -15.94 2.36 -61.86
CA VAL A 291 -14.96 1.90 -62.88
C VAL A 291 -15.22 0.43 -63.28
N ARG A 292 -15.70 -0.42 -62.35
CA ARG A 292 -16.09 -1.81 -62.67
C ARG A 292 -17.36 -1.88 -63.52
N THR A 293 -18.36 -1.04 -63.25
CA THR A 293 -19.58 -0.99 -64.09
C THR A 293 -19.29 -0.45 -65.49
N ASP A 294 -18.44 0.59 -65.60
CA ASP A 294 -18.02 1.15 -66.90
C ASP A 294 -17.24 0.12 -67.73
N ARG A 295 -16.35 -0.65 -67.09
CA ARG A 295 -15.63 -1.75 -67.75
C ARG A 295 -16.58 -2.84 -68.26
N GLY A 296 -17.59 -3.23 -67.48
CA GLY A 296 -18.62 -4.18 -67.90
C GLY A 296 -19.43 -3.70 -69.11
N LEU A 297 -19.75 -2.40 -69.16
CA LEU A 297 -20.41 -1.78 -70.31
C LEU A 297 -19.52 -1.77 -71.58
N LEU A 298 -18.21 -1.57 -71.41
CA LEU A 298 -17.22 -1.67 -72.50
C LEU A 298 -17.04 -3.11 -73.00
N GLU A 299 -16.96 -4.09 -72.09
CA GLU A 299 -16.94 -5.52 -72.42
C GLU A 299 -18.20 -5.92 -73.21
N GLN A 300 -19.38 -5.45 -72.81
CA GLN A 300 -20.64 -5.71 -73.52
C GLN A 300 -20.67 -5.09 -74.93
N LYS A 301 -20.13 -3.88 -75.11
CA LYS A 301 -19.96 -3.25 -76.44
C LYS A 301 -18.99 -4.01 -77.34
N LEU A 302 -17.90 -4.56 -76.76
CA LEU A 302 -16.94 -5.39 -77.50
C LEU A 302 -17.61 -6.67 -78.03
N PHE A 303 -18.42 -7.35 -77.22
CA PHE A 303 -19.17 -8.53 -77.64
C PHE A 303 -20.24 -8.24 -78.72
N ALA A 304 -20.83 -7.04 -78.72
CA ALA A 304 -21.73 -6.61 -79.79
C ALA A 304 -20.97 -6.45 -81.13
N ALA A 305 -19.87 -5.69 -81.14
CA ALA A 305 -19.05 -5.49 -82.33
C ALA A 305 -18.49 -6.82 -82.91
N LEU A 306 -18.08 -7.76 -82.04
CA LEU A 306 -17.63 -9.08 -82.47
C LEU A 306 -18.75 -9.88 -83.17
N ARG A 307 -20.01 -9.76 -82.74
CA ARG A 307 -21.15 -10.39 -83.43
C ARG A 307 -21.45 -9.78 -84.80
N GLU A 308 -21.23 -8.49 -84.98
CA GLU A 308 -21.39 -7.81 -86.27
C GLU A 308 -20.34 -8.29 -87.28
N VAL A 309 -19.08 -8.44 -86.85
CA VAL A 309 -18.01 -9.08 -87.65
C VAL A 309 -18.36 -10.52 -88.01
N ASP A 310 -18.90 -11.29 -87.06
CA ASP A 310 -19.28 -12.70 -87.26
C ASP A 310 -20.51 -12.86 -88.17
N ALA A 311 -21.38 -11.84 -88.25
CA ALA A 311 -22.49 -11.76 -89.20
C ALA A 311 -22.02 -11.41 -90.62
N LEU A 312 -21.07 -10.47 -90.74
CA LEU A 312 -20.41 -10.12 -92.00
C LEU A 312 -19.60 -11.30 -92.57
N ASN A 313 -18.97 -12.12 -91.71
CA ASN A 313 -18.21 -13.30 -92.14
C ASN A 313 -19.12 -14.38 -92.77
N LYS A 314 -20.37 -14.51 -92.30
CA LYS A 314 -21.33 -15.51 -92.77
C LYS A 314 -21.99 -15.19 -94.12
N SER A 315 -21.94 -13.93 -94.58
CA SER A 315 -22.56 -13.52 -95.85
C SER A 315 -21.65 -13.65 -97.08
N VAL A 316 -20.38 -14.02 -96.91
CA VAL A 316 -19.34 -14.04 -97.98
C VAL A 316 -19.30 -15.37 -98.76
N GLN A 317 -20.16 -16.34 -98.42
CA GLN A 317 -20.29 -17.62 -99.13
C GLN A 317 -21.64 -17.64 -99.87
N PRO A 318 -21.74 -17.36 -101.20
CA PRO A 318 -20.83 -17.90 -102.23
C PRO A 318 -20.51 -16.99 -103.45
N ALA A 319 -19.23 -16.92 -103.85
CA ALA A 319 -18.83 -16.64 -105.24
C ALA A 319 -17.45 -17.26 -105.53
N ARG A 320 -17.23 -17.78 -106.75
CA ARG A 320 -15.90 -18.25 -107.19
C ARG A 320 -15.60 -17.79 -108.62
N GLY A 321 -14.60 -16.92 -108.72
CA GLY A 321 -14.02 -16.34 -109.93
C GLY A 321 -12.77 -15.54 -109.51
N ASP A 322 -11.81 -15.36 -110.42
CA ASP A 322 -10.57 -14.57 -110.23
C ASP A 322 -9.55 -15.14 -109.21
N HIS A 323 -9.28 -16.44 -109.34
CA HIS A 323 -8.47 -17.24 -108.41
C HIS A 323 -7.03 -16.75 -108.14
N GLU A 324 -6.39 -15.94 -108.98
CA GLU A 324 -5.00 -15.49 -108.75
C GLU A 324 -4.88 -14.21 -107.89
N ALA A 325 -5.84 -13.29 -108.04
CA ALA A 325 -5.99 -12.15 -107.12
C ALA A 325 -6.56 -12.62 -105.77
N VAL A 326 -7.48 -13.59 -105.82
CA VAL A 326 -7.96 -14.31 -104.63
C VAL A 326 -6.81 -15.03 -103.93
N LEU A 327 -5.98 -15.83 -104.60
CA LEU A 327 -4.84 -16.51 -103.95
C LEU A 327 -3.84 -15.51 -103.32
N ARG A 328 -3.57 -14.35 -103.93
CA ARG A 328 -2.75 -13.31 -103.28
C ARG A 328 -3.44 -12.70 -102.05
N ARG A 329 -4.76 -12.52 -102.08
CA ARG A 329 -5.55 -12.10 -100.91
C ARG A 329 -5.65 -13.19 -99.84
N GLU A 330 -5.76 -14.46 -100.20
CA GLU A 330 -5.79 -15.62 -99.29
C GLU A 330 -4.42 -15.82 -98.63
N LEU A 331 -3.30 -15.63 -99.34
CA LEU A 331 -1.97 -15.67 -98.75
C LEU A 331 -1.68 -14.44 -97.87
N ALA A 332 -2.24 -13.27 -98.21
CA ALA A 332 -2.22 -12.10 -97.32
C ALA A 332 -3.12 -12.29 -96.09
N ALA A 333 -4.29 -12.92 -96.23
CA ALA A 333 -5.19 -13.27 -95.14
C ALA A 333 -4.55 -14.32 -94.23
N ALA A 334 -3.99 -15.40 -94.76
CA ALA A 334 -3.27 -16.41 -93.98
C ALA A 334 -2.03 -15.83 -93.25
N ARG A 335 -1.39 -14.79 -93.80
CA ARG A 335 -0.35 -14.03 -93.08
C ARG A 335 -0.94 -13.14 -92.00
N ALA A 336 -2.05 -12.45 -92.26
CA ALA A 336 -2.76 -11.67 -91.25
C ALA A 336 -3.32 -12.55 -90.11
N GLU A 337 -3.77 -13.77 -90.42
CA GLU A 337 -4.19 -14.82 -89.48
C GLU A 337 -3.00 -15.37 -88.69
N LEU A 338 -1.84 -15.56 -89.33
CA LEU A 338 -0.61 -15.87 -88.61
C LEU A 338 -0.21 -14.73 -87.66
N ASP A 339 -0.38 -13.47 -88.07
CA ASP A 339 -0.11 -12.29 -87.25
C ASP A 339 -1.16 -12.10 -86.13
N THR A 340 -2.42 -12.49 -86.31
CA THR A 340 -3.41 -12.48 -85.22
C THR A 340 -3.22 -13.66 -84.28
N MET A 341 -2.83 -14.84 -84.75
CA MET A 341 -2.41 -15.96 -83.90
C MET A 341 -1.12 -15.63 -83.12
N GLN A 342 -0.13 -14.96 -83.75
CA GLN A 342 1.06 -14.50 -83.05
C GLN A 342 0.75 -13.40 -82.03
N ARG A 343 -0.20 -12.50 -82.31
CA ARG A 343 -0.71 -11.55 -81.31
C ARG A 343 -1.40 -12.29 -80.17
N GLY A 344 -2.38 -13.14 -80.45
CA GLY A 344 -3.07 -13.96 -79.45
C GLY A 344 -2.13 -14.83 -78.59
N ALA A 345 -1.05 -15.36 -79.17
CA ALA A 345 -0.01 -16.08 -78.43
C ALA A 345 0.85 -15.16 -77.53
N ARG A 346 1.16 -13.94 -77.98
CA ARG A 346 1.83 -12.91 -77.15
C ARG A 346 0.90 -12.41 -76.04
N ASP A 347 -0.38 -12.21 -76.34
CA ASP A 347 -1.40 -11.76 -75.39
C ASP A 347 -1.69 -12.84 -74.34
N ALA A 348 -1.79 -14.11 -74.74
CA ALA A 348 -1.88 -15.25 -73.82
C ALA A 348 -0.61 -15.40 -72.96
N SER A 349 0.58 -15.15 -73.53
CA SER A 349 1.84 -15.15 -72.77
C SER A 349 1.92 -13.97 -71.78
N ALA A 350 1.41 -12.80 -72.16
CA ALA A 350 1.31 -11.63 -71.28
C ALA A 350 0.29 -11.86 -70.15
N GLN A 351 -0.86 -12.48 -70.44
CA GLN A 351 -1.84 -12.90 -69.43
C GLN A 351 -1.24 -13.95 -68.48
N ALA A 352 -0.54 -14.96 -69.00
CA ALA A 352 0.13 -15.96 -68.18
C ALA A 352 1.21 -15.35 -67.25
N ARG A 353 1.95 -14.33 -67.74
CA ARG A 353 2.88 -13.56 -66.91
C ARG A 353 2.15 -12.73 -65.84
N ALA A 354 1.10 -12.00 -66.20
CA ALA A 354 0.30 -11.25 -65.23
C ALA A 354 -0.34 -12.15 -64.14
N VAL A 355 -0.74 -13.37 -64.49
CA VAL A 355 -1.18 -14.40 -63.52
C VAL A 355 -0.02 -14.87 -62.65
N ALA A 356 1.17 -15.12 -63.22
CA ALA A 356 2.35 -15.48 -62.43
C ALA A 356 2.78 -14.37 -61.46
N ASP A 357 2.79 -13.10 -61.91
CA ASP A 357 3.17 -11.93 -61.11
C ASP A 357 2.16 -11.66 -60.00
N THR A 358 0.86 -11.80 -60.26
CA THR A 358 -0.18 -11.68 -59.21
C THR A 358 -0.14 -12.83 -58.22
N MET A 359 0.13 -14.07 -58.65
CA MET A 359 0.34 -15.21 -57.76
C MET A 359 1.63 -15.05 -56.92
N ALA A 360 2.69 -14.47 -57.48
CA ALA A 360 3.91 -14.13 -56.74
C ALA A 360 3.64 -13.04 -55.69
N GLY A 361 2.87 -12.00 -56.04
CA GLY A 361 2.42 -10.97 -55.11
C GLY A 361 1.56 -11.52 -53.97
N GLN A 362 0.61 -12.42 -54.25
CA GLN A 362 -0.16 -13.15 -53.23
C GLN A 362 0.74 -14.00 -52.34
N GLY A 363 1.71 -14.71 -52.91
CA GLY A 363 2.71 -15.50 -52.17
C GLY A 363 3.60 -14.64 -51.25
N GLN A 364 3.90 -13.39 -51.63
CA GLN A 364 4.58 -12.44 -50.76
C GLN A 364 3.64 -11.89 -49.66
N ALA A 365 2.40 -11.56 -49.99
CA ALA A 365 1.41 -11.08 -49.01
C ALA A 365 1.12 -12.12 -47.93
N LEU A 366 0.99 -13.40 -48.29
CA LEU A 366 0.83 -14.50 -47.33
C LEU A 366 2.06 -14.68 -46.42
N LYS A 367 3.29 -14.51 -46.96
CA LYS A 367 4.52 -14.51 -46.15
C LYS A 367 4.57 -13.33 -45.18
N GLN A 368 4.08 -12.15 -45.56
CA GLN A 368 3.97 -11.00 -44.66
C GLN A 368 2.89 -11.21 -43.58
N GLN A 369 1.72 -11.76 -43.92
CA GLN A 369 0.71 -12.09 -42.92
C GLN A 369 1.19 -13.15 -41.94
N ARG A 370 1.91 -14.18 -42.42
CA ARG A 370 2.52 -15.19 -41.54
C ARG A 370 3.53 -14.56 -40.57
N ARG A 371 4.44 -13.69 -41.05
CA ARG A 371 5.38 -12.98 -40.17
C ARG A 371 4.66 -12.13 -39.11
N ARG A 372 3.64 -11.38 -39.51
CA ARG A 372 2.82 -10.60 -38.56
C ARG A 372 2.10 -11.47 -37.53
N ALA A 373 1.66 -12.68 -37.91
CA ALA A 373 1.07 -13.64 -36.97
C ALA A 373 2.12 -14.25 -36.02
N GLU A 374 3.35 -14.48 -36.49
CA GLU A 374 4.48 -14.93 -35.68
C GLU A 374 4.96 -13.81 -34.71
N GLU A 375 5.01 -12.56 -35.17
CA GLU A 375 5.27 -11.36 -34.36
C GLU A 375 4.19 -11.18 -33.27
N LEU A 376 2.90 -11.16 -33.64
CA LEU A 376 1.78 -11.02 -32.70
C LEU A 376 1.67 -12.19 -31.70
N ALA A 377 2.17 -13.39 -32.05
CA ALA A 377 2.24 -14.51 -31.11
C ALA A 377 3.32 -14.27 -30.03
N LEU A 378 4.49 -13.75 -30.42
CA LEU A 378 5.56 -13.37 -29.48
C LEU A 378 5.12 -12.22 -28.56
N ASP A 379 4.43 -11.22 -29.10
CA ASP A 379 3.85 -10.12 -28.32
C ASP A 379 2.80 -10.62 -27.32
N LEU A 380 1.97 -11.59 -27.71
CA LEU A 380 0.99 -12.23 -26.82
C LEU A 380 1.65 -13.03 -25.69
N GLU A 381 2.71 -13.79 -25.96
CA GLU A 381 3.46 -14.46 -24.90
C GLU A 381 4.17 -13.46 -23.96
N ALA A 382 4.71 -12.36 -24.50
CA ALA A 382 5.32 -11.30 -23.69
C ALA A 382 4.28 -10.67 -22.75
N ALA A 383 3.11 -10.29 -23.27
CA ALA A 383 2.01 -9.76 -22.47
C ALA A 383 1.48 -10.76 -21.42
N GLN A 384 1.50 -12.07 -21.72
CA GLN A 384 1.18 -13.12 -20.73
C GLN A 384 2.20 -13.17 -19.60
N ARG A 385 3.51 -13.17 -19.92
CA ARG A 385 4.60 -13.15 -18.92
C ARG A 385 4.55 -11.89 -18.05
N GLU A 386 4.24 -10.72 -18.63
CA GLU A 386 4.01 -9.49 -17.86
C GLU A 386 2.78 -9.60 -16.94
N ALA A 387 1.67 -10.13 -17.42
CA ALA A 387 0.47 -10.34 -16.61
C ALA A 387 0.70 -11.33 -15.45
N GLU A 388 1.52 -12.35 -15.65
CA GLU A 388 1.95 -13.27 -14.58
C GLU A 388 2.90 -12.60 -13.58
N GLY A 389 3.86 -11.81 -14.06
CA GLY A 389 4.73 -10.98 -13.21
C GLY A 389 3.95 -9.95 -12.38
N LEU A 390 2.87 -9.38 -12.91
CA LEU A 390 1.97 -8.49 -12.18
C LEU A 390 1.12 -9.24 -11.13
N LYS A 391 0.61 -10.44 -11.44
CA LYS A 391 -0.07 -11.31 -10.45
C LYS A 391 0.87 -11.69 -9.31
N ALA A 392 2.12 -12.06 -9.61
CA ALA A 392 3.13 -12.39 -8.59
C ALA A 392 3.41 -11.19 -7.67
N LYS A 393 3.55 -9.98 -8.24
CA LYS A 393 3.73 -8.73 -7.46
C LYS A 393 2.51 -8.41 -6.59
N ALA A 394 1.28 -8.65 -7.07
CA ALA A 394 0.07 -8.48 -6.25
C ALA A 394 0.05 -9.43 -5.04
N ILE A 395 0.36 -10.72 -5.26
CA ILE A 395 0.43 -11.72 -4.18
C ILE A 395 1.52 -11.37 -3.14
N LEU A 396 2.64 -10.78 -3.56
CA LEU A 396 3.66 -10.27 -2.64
C LEU A 396 3.17 -9.05 -1.85
N ALA A 397 2.55 -8.07 -2.51
CA ALA A 397 1.99 -6.89 -1.83
C ALA A 397 0.88 -7.25 -0.83
N ASP A 398 0.03 -8.24 -1.13
CA ASP A 398 -0.98 -8.73 -0.18
C ASP A 398 -0.35 -9.45 1.02
N ARG A 399 0.77 -10.16 0.84
CA ARG A 399 1.55 -10.77 1.95
C ARG A 399 2.25 -9.72 2.81
N GLU A 400 2.87 -8.72 2.20
CA GLU A 400 3.47 -7.57 2.90
C GLU A 400 2.40 -6.81 3.72
N LYS A 401 1.22 -6.63 3.13
CA LYS A 401 0.05 -6.02 3.80
C LYS A 401 -0.48 -6.87 4.95
N ALA A 402 -0.51 -8.19 4.81
CA ALA A 402 -0.86 -9.10 5.91
C ALA A 402 0.16 -9.00 7.06
N ALA A 403 1.47 -9.07 6.75
CA ALA A 403 2.53 -8.93 7.74
C ALA A 403 2.51 -7.55 8.45
N MET A 404 2.18 -6.47 7.73
CA MET A 404 1.99 -5.14 8.34
C MET A 404 0.76 -5.07 9.25
N LEU A 405 -0.31 -5.84 8.98
CA LEU A 405 -1.48 -5.93 9.86
C LEU A 405 -1.19 -6.78 11.11
N GLU A 406 -0.46 -7.89 10.97
CA GLU A 406 0.00 -8.70 12.12
C GLU A 406 0.96 -7.90 13.02
N ALA A 407 1.94 -7.19 12.44
CA ALA A 407 2.84 -6.30 13.16
C ALA A 407 2.08 -5.14 13.84
N ARG A 408 1.05 -4.58 13.18
CA ARG A 408 0.17 -3.59 13.80
C ARG A 408 -0.59 -4.17 14.99
N HIS A 409 -1.16 -5.37 14.87
CA HIS A 409 -1.91 -5.99 15.96
C HIS A 409 -1.03 -6.39 17.14
N SER A 410 0.24 -6.77 16.93
CA SER A 410 1.18 -7.00 18.03
C SER A 410 1.59 -5.70 18.74
N MET A 411 1.70 -4.58 18.01
CA MET A 411 1.88 -3.25 18.61
C MET A 411 0.61 -2.77 19.34
N GLU A 412 -0.59 -3.03 18.82
CA GLU A 412 -1.85 -2.70 19.50
C GLU A 412 -2.03 -3.54 20.78
N ALA A 413 -1.59 -4.80 20.79
CA ALA A 413 -1.57 -5.65 21.98
C ALA A 413 -0.58 -5.12 23.04
N SER A 414 0.66 -4.81 22.67
CA SER A 414 1.66 -4.30 23.64
C SER A 414 1.29 -2.90 24.18
N LEU A 415 0.62 -2.06 23.38
CA LEU A 415 0.04 -0.80 23.86
C LEU A 415 -1.12 -1.03 24.85
N ALA A 416 -1.98 -2.03 24.62
CA ALA A 416 -3.05 -2.38 25.55
C ALA A 416 -2.51 -2.96 26.88
N GLU A 417 -1.41 -3.71 26.83
CA GLU A 417 -0.71 -4.20 28.03
C GLU A 417 -0.03 -3.06 28.80
N ALA A 418 0.64 -2.14 28.11
CA ALA A 418 1.22 -0.94 28.72
C ALA A 418 0.15 -0.03 29.36
N GLN A 419 -1.02 0.09 28.75
CA GLN A 419 -2.17 0.81 29.32
C GLN A 419 -2.68 0.15 30.61
N ARG A 420 -2.86 -1.18 30.61
CA ARG A 420 -3.26 -1.95 31.81
C ARG A 420 -2.27 -1.76 32.96
N ALA A 421 -0.96 -1.86 32.69
CA ALA A 421 0.07 -1.63 33.70
C ALA A 421 0.02 -0.21 34.27
N LEU A 422 -0.23 0.81 33.43
CA LEU A 422 -0.36 2.20 33.86
C LEU A 422 -1.62 2.43 34.70
N ASP A 423 -2.74 1.79 34.36
CA ASP A 423 -3.98 1.85 35.15
C ASP A 423 -3.89 1.05 36.47
N GLU A 424 -3.11 -0.03 36.52
CA GLU A 424 -2.74 -0.69 37.78
C GLU A 424 -1.91 0.22 38.68
N GLU A 425 -0.90 0.94 38.14
CA GLU A 425 -0.14 1.92 38.92
C GLU A 425 -0.99 3.11 39.37
N ARG A 426 -1.94 3.58 38.56
CA ARG A 426 -2.95 4.57 39.00
C ARG A 426 -3.77 4.04 40.18
N HIS A 427 -4.28 2.82 40.10
CA HIS A 427 -5.03 2.23 41.21
C HIS A 427 -4.18 1.96 42.46
N LYS A 428 -2.86 1.75 42.34
CA LYS A 428 -1.93 1.73 43.47
C LYS A 428 -1.76 3.14 44.06
N ALA A 429 -1.53 4.15 43.23
CA ALA A 429 -1.42 5.55 43.66
C ALA A 429 -2.68 6.03 44.38
N GLU A 430 -3.88 5.78 43.85
CA GLU A 430 -5.14 6.11 44.53
C GLU A 430 -5.31 5.40 45.89
N ARG A 431 -4.76 4.20 46.07
CA ARG A 431 -4.77 3.51 47.38
C ARG A 431 -3.86 4.25 48.37
N PHE A 432 -2.65 4.62 47.95
CA PHE A 432 -1.76 5.43 48.78
C PHE A 432 -2.35 6.82 49.09
N GLU A 433 -3.09 7.46 48.18
CA GLU A 433 -3.81 8.71 48.48
C GLU A 433 -4.94 8.51 49.51
N ARG A 434 -5.69 7.41 49.43
CA ARG A 434 -6.71 7.03 50.43
C ARG A 434 -6.08 6.74 51.79
N GLU A 435 -4.92 6.08 51.83
CA GLU A 435 -4.15 5.82 53.05
C GLU A 435 -3.55 7.11 53.64
N LEU A 436 -2.98 7.99 52.83
CA LEU A 436 -2.45 9.29 53.25
C LEU A 436 -3.53 10.24 53.76
N THR A 437 -4.72 10.24 53.15
CA THR A 437 -5.86 11.03 53.64
C THR A 437 -6.43 10.47 54.94
N ALA A 438 -6.52 9.14 55.09
CA ALA A 438 -6.86 8.52 56.38
C ALA A 438 -5.81 8.81 57.47
N ALA A 439 -4.52 8.77 57.15
CA ALA A 439 -3.43 9.11 58.07
C ALA A 439 -3.47 10.59 58.51
N ARG A 440 -3.80 11.52 57.60
CA ARG A 440 -4.03 12.94 57.97
C ARG A 440 -5.22 13.08 58.92
N GLN A 441 -6.33 12.39 58.66
CA GLN A 441 -7.49 12.40 59.54
C GLN A 441 -7.19 11.84 60.95
N THR A 442 -6.35 10.79 61.07
CA THR A 442 -5.95 10.30 62.41
C THR A 442 -5.01 11.26 63.12
N ILE A 443 -4.10 11.94 62.41
CA ILE A 443 -3.25 13.00 62.98
C ILE A 443 -4.11 14.17 63.49
N ASP A 444 -5.09 14.64 62.74
CA ASP A 444 -5.99 15.71 63.18
C ASP A 444 -6.91 15.28 64.34
N ALA A 445 -7.36 14.02 64.38
CA ALA A 445 -8.09 13.44 65.52
C ALA A 445 -7.21 13.35 66.78
N LEU A 446 -5.93 13.02 66.65
CA LEU A 446 -4.97 13.02 67.76
C LEU A 446 -4.64 14.45 68.22
N LYS A 447 -4.48 15.40 67.29
CA LYS A 447 -4.20 16.81 67.58
C LYS A 447 -5.37 17.50 68.29
N THR A 448 -6.60 17.25 67.86
CA THR A 448 -7.81 17.74 68.54
C THR A 448 -7.96 17.12 69.94
N ARG A 449 -7.71 15.81 70.09
CA ARG A 449 -7.69 15.14 71.40
C ARG A 449 -6.59 15.70 72.33
N ALA A 450 -5.40 15.98 71.81
CA ALA A 450 -4.31 16.59 72.57
C ALA A 450 -4.65 18.02 73.04
N ASN A 451 -5.23 18.84 72.15
CA ASN A 451 -5.71 20.18 72.51
C ASN A 451 -6.78 20.13 73.61
N LEU A 452 -7.75 19.21 73.52
CA LEU A 452 -8.77 19.01 74.55
C LEU A 452 -8.17 18.55 75.89
N ALA A 453 -7.17 17.66 75.86
CA ALA A 453 -6.45 17.24 77.06
C ALA A 453 -5.65 18.40 77.71
N ALA A 454 -5.00 19.25 76.90
CA ALA A 454 -4.32 20.45 77.39
C ALA A 454 -5.31 21.45 78.03
N VAL A 455 -6.46 21.70 77.38
CA VAL A 455 -7.53 22.56 77.97
C VAL A 455 -8.00 21.98 79.31
N ALA A 456 -8.27 20.67 79.39
CA ALA A 456 -8.66 20.00 80.62
C ALA A 456 -7.59 20.15 81.74
N GLN A 457 -6.31 20.01 81.42
CA GLN A 457 -5.22 20.26 82.36
C GLN A 457 -5.18 21.72 82.82
N THR A 458 -5.33 22.71 81.93
CA THR A 458 -5.36 24.13 82.35
C THR A 458 -6.55 24.46 83.24
N ASN A 459 -7.69 23.77 83.08
CA ASN A 459 -8.84 23.95 83.96
C ASN A 459 -8.59 23.31 85.32
N ALA A 460 -8.10 22.06 85.37
CA ALA A 460 -7.73 21.41 86.63
C ALA A 460 -6.67 22.21 87.44
N ILE A 461 -5.76 22.92 86.75
CA ILE A 461 -4.81 23.85 87.39
C ILE A 461 -5.53 25.07 87.98
N LYS A 462 -6.48 25.69 87.27
CA LYS A 462 -7.30 26.80 87.80
C LYS A 462 -8.15 26.35 88.99
N ASP A 463 -8.79 25.19 88.90
CA ASP A 463 -9.62 24.62 89.98
C ASP A 463 -8.78 24.37 91.24
N ARG A 464 -7.54 23.86 91.07
CA ARG A 464 -6.55 23.74 92.15
C ARG A 464 -6.14 25.10 92.73
N GLN A 465 -5.92 26.12 91.90
CA GLN A 465 -5.60 27.48 92.37
C GLN A 465 -6.76 28.11 93.15
N VAL A 466 -8.01 27.89 92.73
CA VAL A 466 -9.21 28.33 93.46
C VAL A 466 -9.32 27.61 94.81
N ALA A 467 -9.06 26.29 94.86
CA ALA A 467 -9.04 25.54 96.11
C ALA A 467 -7.91 26.00 97.06
N GLU A 468 -6.71 26.26 96.54
CA GLU A 468 -5.59 26.78 97.35
C GLU A 468 -5.86 28.20 97.88
N ALA A 469 -6.49 29.07 97.07
CA ALA A 469 -6.92 30.40 97.50
C ALA A 469 -8.03 30.33 98.57
N ALA A 470 -8.92 29.35 98.50
CA ALA A 470 -9.91 29.10 99.55
C ALA A 470 -9.24 28.62 100.86
N LEU A 471 -8.28 27.70 100.78
CA LEU A 471 -7.52 27.22 101.94
C LEU A 471 -6.69 28.35 102.60
N LYS A 472 -6.07 29.23 101.81
CA LYS A 472 -5.36 30.41 102.34
C LYS A 472 -6.30 31.33 103.12
N ARG A 473 -7.47 31.67 102.57
CA ARG A 473 -8.49 32.48 103.28
C ARG A 473 -8.97 31.85 104.60
N VAL A 474 -9.03 30.51 104.69
CA VAL A 474 -9.35 29.80 105.94
C VAL A 474 -8.19 29.89 106.94
N GLY A 475 -6.94 29.84 106.47
CA GLY A 475 -5.75 30.10 107.28
C GLY A 475 -5.71 31.54 107.82
N ASP A 476 -5.90 32.53 106.94
CA ASP A 476 -5.94 33.96 107.28
C ASP A 476 -7.01 34.25 108.34
N ALA A 477 -8.19 33.64 108.20
CA ALA A 477 -9.30 33.77 109.17
C ALA A 477 -8.97 33.13 110.53
N LEU A 478 -8.31 31.97 110.56
CA LEU A 478 -7.83 31.32 111.79
C LEU A 478 -6.71 32.11 112.48
N GLU A 479 -5.84 32.76 111.71
CA GLU A 479 -4.80 33.62 112.27
C GLU A 479 -5.37 34.93 112.83
N LEU A 480 -6.38 35.51 112.19
CA LEU A 480 -7.10 36.68 112.69
C LEU A 480 -7.93 36.37 113.96
N GLU A 481 -8.51 35.17 114.06
CA GLU A 481 -9.10 34.65 115.31
C GLU A 481 -8.05 34.52 116.44
N ARG A 482 -6.85 33.99 116.16
CA ARG A 482 -5.76 33.93 117.15
C ARG A 482 -5.33 35.32 117.62
N GLN A 483 -5.20 36.28 116.70
CA GLN A 483 -4.84 37.67 117.03
C GLN A 483 -5.88 38.34 117.95
N ARG A 484 -7.17 38.04 117.77
CA ARG A 484 -8.25 38.47 118.69
C ARG A 484 -8.15 37.82 120.07
N ALA A 485 -7.85 36.52 120.14
CA ALA A 485 -7.63 35.84 121.42
C ALA A 485 -6.45 36.47 122.19
N ASP A 486 -5.38 36.85 121.49
CA ASP A 486 -4.24 37.54 122.07
C ASP A 486 -4.49 39.03 122.40
N SER A 487 -5.41 39.73 121.72
CA SER A 487 -5.79 41.10 122.12
C SER A 487 -6.59 41.09 123.42
N VAL A 488 -7.61 40.22 123.51
CA VAL A 488 -8.42 40.01 124.73
C VAL A 488 -7.56 39.57 125.93
N ARG A 489 -6.44 38.87 125.67
CA ARG A 489 -5.44 38.55 126.70
C ARG A 489 -4.73 39.82 127.21
N ARG A 490 -4.22 40.66 126.32
CA ARG A 490 -3.51 41.91 126.68
C ARG A 490 -4.41 42.92 127.41
N GLU A 491 -5.68 43.03 127.00
CA GLU A 491 -6.67 43.91 127.65
C GLU A 491 -6.91 43.51 129.12
N ARG A 492 -6.98 42.21 129.41
CA ARG A 492 -7.09 41.68 130.79
C ARG A 492 -5.89 42.05 131.66
N ASP A 493 -4.69 42.01 131.08
CA ASP A 493 -3.45 42.27 131.80
C ASP A 493 -3.25 43.78 132.03
N ALA A 494 -3.64 44.64 131.09
CA ALA A 494 -3.69 46.09 131.26
C ALA A 494 -4.66 46.52 132.38
N ALA A 495 -5.86 45.93 132.43
CA ALA A 495 -6.88 46.22 133.45
C ALA A 495 -6.47 45.84 134.89
N LYS A 496 -5.35 45.14 135.09
CA LYS A 496 -4.71 44.97 136.41
C LYS A 496 -3.78 46.14 136.75
N ALA A 497 -2.94 46.57 135.80
CA ALA A 497 -1.91 47.59 136.04
C ALA A 497 -2.49 48.97 136.41
N ASP A 498 -3.63 49.35 135.81
CA ASP A 498 -4.28 50.64 136.11
C ASP A 498 -4.98 50.66 137.47
N ARG A 499 -5.17 49.49 138.11
CA ARG A 499 -5.73 49.37 139.46
C ARG A 499 -4.72 49.66 140.57
N GLU A 500 -3.41 49.60 140.27
CA GLU A 500 -2.33 49.82 141.23
C GLU A 500 -1.84 51.28 141.28
N LYS A 501 -2.10 52.08 140.23
CA LYS A 501 -1.59 53.46 140.10
C LYS A 501 -2.48 54.54 140.74
N ALA A 502 -3.67 54.18 141.21
CA ALA A 502 -4.70 55.15 141.61
C ALA A 502 -4.61 55.68 143.05
N VAL A 503 -3.50 55.43 143.78
CA VAL A 503 -3.42 55.64 145.24
C VAL A 503 -2.43 56.73 145.68
N ILE A 504 -1.49 57.18 144.83
CA ILE A 504 -0.45 58.14 145.24
C ILE A 504 -0.15 59.19 144.15
N LEU A 505 -0.77 60.38 144.25
CA LEU A 505 -0.14 61.71 144.12
C LEU A 505 -1.18 62.86 144.07
N GLU A 506 -1.25 63.63 145.15
CA GLU A 506 -1.77 65.01 145.14
C GLU A 506 -0.79 65.94 145.87
N ALA A 507 -0.92 67.24 145.58
CA ALA A 507 -0.27 68.39 146.23
C ALA A 507 1.29 68.54 146.14
N ARG A 508 1.74 69.47 145.28
CA ARG A 508 2.19 70.82 145.71
C ARG A 508 2.40 71.80 144.53
N HIS A 509 2.66 73.07 144.85
CA HIS A 509 2.42 74.22 143.97
C HIS A 509 3.35 75.42 144.29
N SER A 510 3.74 76.20 143.25
CA SER A 510 4.14 77.64 143.27
C SER A 510 5.34 78.10 144.17
N MET A 511 5.91 79.33 144.17
CA MET A 511 5.77 80.57 143.35
C MET A 511 6.98 81.54 143.53
N GLY A 512 7.12 82.59 142.67
CA GLY A 512 7.94 83.81 142.90
C GLY A 512 8.86 84.19 141.71
N ALA A 513 8.86 85.34 141.01
CA ALA A 513 8.51 86.77 141.27
C ALA A 513 9.68 87.66 141.77
N SER A 514 9.89 88.94 141.39
CA SER A 514 9.72 89.68 140.11
C SER A 514 10.12 91.16 140.32
N LEU A 515 11.33 91.61 139.91
CA LEU A 515 11.72 93.04 139.96
C LEU A 515 12.92 93.41 139.07
N ALA A 516 12.88 93.04 137.78
CA ALA A 516 13.93 93.37 136.80
C ALA A 516 13.38 93.93 135.47
N GLU A 517 12.10 94.30 135.44
CA GLU A 517 11.37 94.61 134.20
C GLU A 517 11.36 96.10 133.83
N ALA A 518 11.61 96.98 134.81
CA ALA A 518 11.55 98.44 134.64
C ALA A 518 12.66 99.06 133.75
N GLN A 519 13.64 98.27 133.29
CA GLN A 519 14.73 98.74 132.43
C GLN A 519 14.75 98.10 131.04
N ARG A 520 13.99 97.02 130.78
CA ARG A 520 13.97 96.34 129.46
C ARG A 520 13.11 97.07 128.42
N ALA A 521 12.01 97.66 128.87
CA ALA A 521 11.03 98.34 128.02
C ALA A 521 11.59 99.48 127.16
N LEU A 522 12.75 100.06 127.52
CA LEU A 522 13.38 101.16 126.77
C LEU A 522 14.30 100.70 125.62
N ASP A 523 14.84 99.49 125.68
CA ASP A 523 15.61 98.90 124.59
C ASP A 523 14.73 98.09 123.63
N GLU A 524 13.61 97.56 124.12
CA GLU A 524 12.59 96.87 123.31
C GLU A 524 11.98 97.78 122.23
N GLU A 525 11.62 99.03 122.58
CA GLU A 525 11.18 100.08 121.63
C GLU A 525 12.15 100.26 120.45
N ARG A 526 13.47 100.30 120.74
CA ARG A 526 14.52 100.49 119.71
C ARG A 526 14.66 99.27 118.80
N HIS A 527 14.54 98.06 119.34
CA HIS A 527 14.56 96.84 118.54
C HIS A 527 13.28 96.63 117.71
N MET A 528 12.13 97.16 118.13
CA MET A 528 10.91 97.12 117.33
C MET A 528 11.01 97.96 116.05
N ALA A 529 11.62 99.15 116.12
CA ALA A 529 11.83 100.00 114.94
C ALA A 529 12.64 99.29 113.83
N GLU A 530 13.78 98.67 114.19
CA GLU A 530 14.58 97.93 113.21
C GLU A 530 13.89 96.66 112.66
N ARG A 531 13.00 96.03 113.43
CA ARG A 531 12.22 94.86 112.96
C ARG A 531 11.28 95.27 111.83
N PHE A 532 10.56 96.39 111.98
CA PHE A 532 9.65 96.86 110.93
C PHE A 532 10.37 97.21 109.61
N GLU A 533 11.58 97.75 109.64
CA GLU A 533 12.36 97.96 108.40
C GLU A 533 12.81 96.64 107.73
N ARG A 534 13.22 95.65 108.54
CA ARG A 534 13.59 94.31 108.05
C ARG A 534 12.37 93.56 107.48
N GLU A 535 11.21 93.71 108.11
CA GLU A 535 9.95 93.14 107.64
C GLU A 535 9.45 93.82 106.35
N LEU A 536 9.53 95.15 106.25
CA LEU A 536 9.17 95.89 105.03
C LEU A 536 10.09 95.57 103.84
N THR A 537 11.37 95.33 104.08
CA THR A 537 12.31 94.92 103.02
C THR A 537 12.10 93.46 102.59
N ALA A 538 11.85 92.54 103.52
CA ALA A 538 11.44 91.16 103.21
C ALA A 538 10.10 91.09 102.46
N ALA A 539 9.12 91.92 102.84
CA ALA A 539 7.83 92.03 102.14
C ALA A 539 8.01 92.52 100.68
N ARG A 540 8.90 93.48 100.44
CA ARG A 540 9.23 93.92 99.06
C ARG A 540 9.89 92.80 98.25
N GLN A 541 10.88 92.10 98.82
CA GLN A 541 11.54 90.97 98.15
C GLN A 541 10.58 89.83 97.80
N THR A 542 9.65 89.48 98.70
CA THR A 542 8.63 88.47 98.42
C THR A 542 7.63 88.90 97.35
N ILE A 543 7.23 90.19 97.32
CA ILE A 543 6.39 90.75 96.24
C ILE A 543 7.09 90.63 94.88
N ASP A 544 8.38 90.94 94.77
CA ASP A 544 9.10 90.86 93.50
C ASP A 544 9.43 89.41 93.09
N ALA A 545 9.65 88.51 94.05
CA ALA A 545 9.70 87.07 93.81
C ALA A 545 8.35 86.50 93.29
N LEU A 546 7.23 87.03 93.79
CA LEU A 546 5.90 86.67 93.29
C LEU A 546 5.63 87.24 91.89
N LYS A 547 6.02 88.50 91.60
CA LYS A 547 5.92 89.07 90.23
C LYS A 547 6.73 88.27 89.20
N THR A 548 7.98 87.93 89.52
CA THR A 548 8.84 87.15 88.61
C THR A 548 8.27 85.75 88.38
N ARG A 549 7.77 85.08 89.43
CA ARG A 549 7.07 83.78 89.31
C ARG A 549 5.78 83.88 88.49
N ALA A 550 4.99 84.94 88.65
CA ALA A 550 3.77 85.18 87.86
C ALA A 550 4.09 85.41 86.38
N ASN A 551 5.11 86.22 86.07
CA ASN A 551 5.56 86.47 84.70
C ASN A 551 6.05 85.18 84.01
N LEU A 552 6.83 84.35 84.73
CA LEU A 552 7.28 83.04 84.22
C LEU A 552 6.11 82.07 83.99
N ALA A 553 5.12 82.05 84.89
CA ALA A 553 3.91 81.25 84.73
C ALA A 553 3.07 81.69 83.51
N ALA A 554 2.94 83.00 83.29
CA ALA A 554 2.26 83.55 82.11
C ALA A 554 2.98 83.16 80.81
N VAL A 555 4.31 83.29 80.74
CA VAL A 555 5.10 82.85 79.57
C VAL A 555 4.90 81.35 79.32
N ALA A 556 4.97 80.51 80.36
CA ALA A 556 4.74 79.07 80.24
C ALA A 556 3.34 78.74 79.69
N GLN A 557 2.29 79.44 80.15
CA GLN A 557 0.94 79.30 79.60
C GLN A 557 0.86 79.72 78.12
N THR A 558 1.48 80.84 77.73
CA THR A 558 1.45 81.26 76.31
C THR A 558 2.18 80.28 75.38
N ASN A 559 3.20 79.58 75.86
CA ASN A 559 3.90 78.57 75.07
C ASN A 559 3.07 77.28 74.98
N ALA A 560 2.51 76.78 76.10
CA ALA A 560 1.62 75.62 76.09
C ALA A 560 0.39 75.80 75.18
N ILE A 561 -0.13 77.02 75.03
CA ILE A 561 -1.21 77.35 74.07
C ILE A 561 -0.72 77.25 72.62
N LYS A 562 0.46 77.77 72.29
CA LYS A 562 1.06 77.66 70.94
C LYS A 562 1.35 76.20 70.59
N ASP A 563 1.95 75.45 71.51
CA ASP A 563 2.29 74.04 71.30
C ASP A 563 1.03 73.20 71.06
N ARG A 564 -0.06 73.49 71.80
CA ARG A 564 -1.38 72.88 71.56
C ARG A 564 -1.95 73.24 70.18
N GLN A 565 -1.82 74.49 69.73
CA GLN A 565 -2.28 74.91 68.39
C GLN A 565 -1.47 74.23 67.27
N VAL A 566 -0.15 74.08 67.45
CA VAL A 566 0.71 73.34 66.52
C VAL A 566 0.34 71.85 66.48
N ALA A 567 0.08 71.23 67.63
CA ALA A 567 -0.37 69.83 67.71
C ALA A 567 -1.74 69.63 67.05
N GLU A 568 -2.71 70.52 67.26
CA GLU A 568 -4.03 70.44 66.63
C GLU A 568 -3.95 70.64 65.11
N ALA A 569 -3.10 71.55 64.63
CA ALA A 569 -2.85 71.74 63.20
C ALA A 569 -2.13 70.53 62.56
N ALA A 570 -1.26 69.85 63.30
CA ALA A 570 -0.63 68.60 62.85
C ALA A 570 -1.66 67.46 62.77
N LEU A 571 -2.53 67.31 63.77
CA LEU A 571 -3.59 66.29 63.77
C LEU A 571 -4.59 66.47 62.63
N LYS A 572 -4.99 67.71 62.30
CA LYS A 572 -5.85 67.99 61.14
C LYS A 572 -5.21 67.55 59.83
N ARG A 573 -3.95 67.93 59.59
CA ARG A 573 -3.18 67.50 58.39
C ARG A 573 -3.05 65.98 58.27
N VAL A 574 -2.92 65.26 59.39
CA VAL A 574 -2.92 63.79 59.40
C VAL A 574 -4.32 63.23 59.06
N GLY A 575 -5.39 63.85 59.55
CA GLY A 575 -6.76 63.55 59.13
C GLY A 575 -6.96 63.72 57.62
N ASP A 576 -6.64 64.90 57.09
CA ASP A 576 -6.76 65.24 55.67
C ASP A 576 -5.99 64.24 54.79
N ALA A 577 -4.76 63.88 55.18
CA ALA A 577 -3.94 62.90 54.48
C ALA A 577 -4.52 61.47 54.53
N LEU A 578 -5.09 61.05 55.67
CA LEU A 578 -5.75 59.75 55.80
C LEU A 578 -7.05 59.67 55.00
N GLU A 579 -7.79 60.79 54.85
CA GLU A 579 -8.95 60.84 53.97
C GLU A 579 -8.56 60.80 52.49
N LEU A 580 -7.50 61.50 52.09
CA LEU A 580 -6.96 61.41 50.73
C LEU A 580 -6.49 59.99 50.37
N GLU A 581 -5.81 59.30 51.29
CA GLU A 581 -5.43 57.89 51.10
C GLU A 581 -6.62 56.93 51.08
N ARG A 582 -7.69 57.19 51.84
CA ARG A 582 -8.96 56.45 51.72
C ARG A 582 -9.60 56.65 50.34
N GLN A 583 -9.64 57.88 49.85
CA GLN A 583 -10.18 58.18 48.52
C GLN A 583 -9.36 57.50 47.41
N ARG A 584 -8.02 57.47 47.52
CA ARG A 584 -7.12 56.71 46.62
C ARG A 584 -7.33 55.21 46.70
N ALA A 585 -7.44 54.65 47.91
CA ALA A 585 -7.73 53.22 48.09
C ALA A 585 -9.08 52.83 47.45
N ASP A 586 -10.09 53.69 47.55
CA ASP A 586 -11.40 53.47 46.95
C ASP A 586 -11.45 53.75 45.43
N SER A 587 -10.58 54.61 44.86
CA SER A 587 -10.45 54.70 43.40
C SER A 587 -9.81 53.43 42.83
N VAL A 588 -8.70 52.98 43.42
CA VAL A 588 -8.01 51.73 43.05
C VAL A 588 -8.90 50.49 43.24
N ARG A 589 -9.82 50.50 44.21
CA ARG A 589 -10.88 49.47 44.32
C ARG A 589 -11.82 49.50 43.10
N ARG A 590 -12.42 50.65 42.79
CA ARG A 590 -13.33 50.80 41.63
C ARG A 590 -12.66 50.43 40.31
N GLU A 591 -11.39 50.82 40.12
CA GLU A 591 -10.59 50.44 38.96
C GLU A 591 -10.32 48.94 38.88
N ARG A 592 -9.98 48.29 40.00
CA ARG A 592 -9.82 46.83 40.07
C ARG A 592 -11.11 46.10 39.71
N ASP A 593 -12.24 46.56 40.24
CA ASP A 593 -13.54 45.91 40.06
C ASP A 593 -14.07 46.11 38.63
N ALA A 594 -13.88 47.30 38.05
CA ALA A 594 -14.13 47.55 36.63
C ALA A 594 -13.23 46.68 35.72
N ALA A 595 -11.94 46.56 36.06
CA ALA A 595 -11.01 45.71 35.33
C ALA A 595 -11.30 44.20 35.52
N LYS A 596 -11.95 43.79 36.61
CA LYS A 596 -12.46 42.42 36.81
C LYS A 596 -13.68 42.17 35.93
N ALA A 597 -14.68 43.06 35.99
CA ALA A 597 -15.88 42.97 35.16
C ALA A 597 -15.57 43.00 33.65
N ASN A 598 -14.55 43.76 33.22
CA ASN A 598 -14.12 43.77 31.83
C ASN A 598 -13.37 42.49 31.42
N ARG A 599 -12.57 41.88 32.30
CA ARG A 599 -11.97 40.54 32.05
C ARG A 599 -13.05 39.45 31.98
N GLU A 600 -14.05 39.50 32.85
CA GLU A 600 -15.19 38.56 32.83
C GLU A 600 -15.98 38.68 31.51
N LYS A 601 -16.27 39.90 31.05
CA LYS A 601 -16.89 40.14 29.72
C LYS A 601 -16.03 39.62 28.56
N ALA A 602 -14.71 39.85 28.59
CA ALA A 602 -13.78 39.35 27.58
C ALA A 602 -13.78 37.82 27.54
N ALA A 603 -13.63 37.15 28.69
CA ALA A 603 -13.67 35.69 28.79
C ALA A 603 -15.01 35.09 28.31
N ILE A 604 -16.14 35.75 28.57
CA ILE A 604 -17.46 35.33 28.07
C ILE A 604 -17.55 35.47 26.54
N LEU A 605 -16.95 36.52 25.95
CA LEU A 605 -16.89 36.69 24.50
C LEU A 605 -15.96 35.66 23.85
N GLU A 606 -14.77 35.44 24.40
CA GLU A 606 -13.82 34.41 23.94
C GLU A 606 -14.43 33.01 24.02
N ALA A 607 -15.13 32.67 25.11
CA ALA A 607 -15.86 31.40 25.25
C ALA A 607 -17.01 31.26 24.24
N ARG A 608 -17.70 32.36 23.88
CA ARG A 608 -18.70 32.35 22.79
C ARG A 608 -18.05 32.17 21.42
N HIS A 609 -16.89 32.77 21.17
CA HIS A 609 -16.18 32.64 19.90
C HIS A 609 -15.56 31.25 19.73
N SER A 610 -14.97 30.65 20.78
CA SER A 610 -14.45 29.28 20.72
C SER A 610 -15.57 28.25 20.57
N MET A 611 -16.69 28.40 21.29
CA MET A 611 -17.87 27.55 21.11
C MET A 611 -18.45 27.70 19.69
N GLY A 612 -18.57 28.93 19.17
CA GLY A 612 -19.01 29.20 17.80
C GLY A 612 -18.08 28.60 16.73
N ALA A 613 -16.76 28.65 16.94
CA ALA A 613 -15.79 28.01 16.06
C ALA A 613 -15.95 26.48 16.08
N SER A 614 -16.02 25.87 17.27
CA SER A 614 -16.20 24.41 17.39
C SER A 614 -17.52 23.92 16.78
N LEU A 615 -18.60 24.71 16.86
CA LEU A 615 -19.88 24.42 16.22
C LEU A 615 -19.79 24.51 14.69
N ALA A 616 -19.09 25.51 14.15
CA ALA A 616 -18.86 25.63 12.71
C ALA A 616 -17.94 24.52 12.16
N GLU A 617 -16.97 24.05 12.95
CA GLU A 617 -16.13 22.90 12.61
C GLU A 617 -16.92 21.59 12.64
N ALA A 618 -17.77 21.38 13.65
CA ALA A 618 -18.67 20.23 13.72
C ALA A 618 -19.69 20.20 12.56
N GLN A 619 -20.22 21.36 12.15
CA GLN A 619 -21.07 21.48 10.97
C GLN A 619 -20.33 21.11 9.68
N ARG A 620 -19.12 21.65 9.46
CA ARG A 620 -18.28 21.30 8.30
C ARG A 620 -17.97 19.81 8.24
N ALA A 621 -17.62 19.19 9.37
CA ALA A 621 -17.37 17.75 9.43
C ALA A 621 -18.62 16.94 9.04
N LEU A 622 -19.81 17.35 9.52
CA LEU A 622 -21.07 16.70 9.20
C LEU A 622 -21.46 16.86 7.71
N ASP A 623 -21.20 18.02 7.11
CA ASP A 623 -21.42 18.24 5.68
C ASP A 623 -20.37 17.55 4.78
N GLU A 624 -19.13 17.38 5.27
CA GLU A 624 -18.14 16.50 4.62
C GLU A 624 -18.58 15.03 4.62
N GLU A 625 -19.13 14.53 5.74
CA GLU A 625 -19.67 13.16 5.79
C GLU A 625 -20.92 12.99 4.91
N ARG A 626 -21.80 13.99 4.83
CA ARG A 626 -22.90 14.00 3.85
C ARG A 626 -22.39 13.90 2.42
N HIS A 627 -21.41 14.71 2.03
CA HIS A 627 -20.84 14.65 0.70
C HIS A 627 -20.04 13.36 0.41
N LYS A 628 -19.52 12.67 1.43
CA LYS A 628 -18.98 11.30 1.30
C LYS A 628 -20.11 10.30 1.06
N ALA A 629 -21.17 10.34 1.85
CA ALA A 629 -22.34 9.47 1.70
C ALA A 629 -22.99 9.60 0.30
N GLU A 630 -23.23 10.83 -0.18
CA GLU A 630 -23.77 11.06 -1.53
C GLU A 630 -22.84 10.53 -2.64
N ARG A 631 -21.51 10.52 -2.43
CA ARG A 631 -20.56 9.94 -3.41
C ARG A 631 -20.71 8.43 -3.44
N PHE A 632 -20.79 7.77 -2.28
CA PHE A 632 -21.06 6.34 -2.21
C PHE A 632 -22.42 5.96 -2.81
N GLU A 633 -23.47 6.78 -2.66
CA GLU A 633 -24.75 6.54 -3.36
C GLU A 633 -24.64 6.66 -4.88
N ARG A 634 -23.88 7.65 -5.38
CA ARG A 634 -23.58 7.81 -6.83
C ARG A 634 -22.74 6.65 -7.37
N GLU A 635 -21.78 6.16 -6.60
CA GLU A 635 -20.96 5.00 -6.94
C GLU A 635 -21.77 3.69 -6.91
N LEU A 636 -22.64 3.49 -5.92
CA LEU A 636 -23.55 2.33 -5.83
C LEU A 636 -24.59 2.31 -6.94
N THR A 637 -25.13 3.48 -7.33
CA THR A 637 -26.08 3.56 -8.46
C THR A 637 -25.39 3.34 -9.81
N ALA A 638 -24.18 3.87 -10.01
CA ALA A 638 -23.37 3.55 -11.18
C ALA A 638 -22.98 2.06 -11.25
N ALA A 639 -22.62 1.44 -10.12
CA ALA A 639 -22.31 0.02 -10.03
C ALA A 639 -23.53 -0.89 -10.35
N ARG A 640 -24.74 -0.49 -9.94
CA ARG A 640 -25.98 -1.19 -10.34
C ARG A 640 -26.20 -1.09 -11.85
N GLN A 641 -26.03 0.10 -12.44
CA GLN A 641 -26.15 0.30 -13.88
C GLN A 641 -25.13 -0.53 -14.69
N THR A 642 -23.89 -0.68 -14.22
CA THR A 642 -22.90 -1.53 -14.92
C THR A 642 -23.24 -3.02 -14.79
N ILE A 643 -23.78 -3.47 -13.64
CA ILE A 643 -24.28 -4.85 -13.47
C ILE A 643 -25.44 -5.14 -14.44
N ASP A 644 -26.41 -4.24 -14.58
CA ASP A 644 -27.53 -4.42 -15.51
C ASP A 644 -27.09 -4.35 -16.98
N ALA A 645 -26.12 -3.49 -17.32
CA ALA A 645 -25.50 -3.45 -18.65
C ALA A 645 -24.72 -4.75 -18.97
N LEU A 646 -24.03 -5.34 -17.99
CA LEU A 646 -23.36 -6.64 -18.14
C LEU A 646 -24.36 -7.79 -18.27
N LYS A 647 -25.45 -7.77 -17.48
CA LYS A 647 -26.52 -8.77 -17.51
C LYS A 647 -27.29 -8.77 -18.84
N THR A 648 -27.63 -7.59 -19.35
CA THR A 648 -28.25 -7.46 -20.68
C THR A 648 -27.31 -7.90 -21.80
N ARG A 649 -26.01 -7.53 -21.74
CA ARG A 649 -24.99 -8.01 -22.69
C ARG A 649 -24.83 -9.53 -22.64
N ALA A 650 -24.81 -10.14 -21.45
CA ALA A 650 -24.72 -11.59 -21.25
C ALA A 650 -25.91 -12.32 -21.90
N ASN A 651 -27.13 -11.83 -21.65
CA ASN A 651 -28.35 -12.36 -22.27
C ASN A 651 -28.30 -12.27 -23.80
N LEU A 652 -27.84 -11.14 -24.36
CA LEU A 652 -27.67 -10.97 -25.81
C LEU A 652 -26.63 -11.95 -26.39
N THR A 653 -25.50 -12.17 -25.70
CA THR A 653 -24.50 -13.17 -26.13
C THR A 653 -25.02 -14.60 -26.04
N ALA A 654 -25.85 -14.94 -25.04
CA ALA A 654 -26.49 -16.25 -24.94
C ALA A 654 -27.48 -16.47 -26.10
N VAL A 655 -28.33 -15.48 -26.42
CA VAL A 655 -29.23 -15.55 -27.58
C VAL A 655 -28.44 -15.72 -28.88
N ALA A 656 -27.38 -14.93 -29.08
CA ALA A 656 -26.51 -15.05 -30.25
C ALA A 656 -25.86 -16.45 -30.37
N GLN A 657 -25.39 -17.03 -29.26
CA GLN A 657 -24.89 -18.41 -29.23
C GLN A 657 -25.97 -19.43 -29.59
N THR A 658 -27.20 -19.32 -29.05
CA THR A 658 -28.29 -20.25 -29.41
C THR A 658 -28.68 -20.16 -30.88
N ASN A 659 -28.56 -18.99 -31.51
CA ASN A 659 -28.81 -18.84 -32.94
C ASN A 659 -27.66 -19.41 -33.78
N ALA A 660 -26.40 -19.11 -33.44
CA ALA A 660 -25.24 -19.70 -34.12
C ALA A 660 -25.22 -21.25 -34.04
N ILE A 661 -25.73 -21.83 -32.96
CA ILE A 661 -25.92 -23.30 -32.83
C ILE A 661 -27.00 -23.81 -33.80
N LYS A 662 -28.15 -23.13 -33.93
CA LYS A 662 -29.20 -23.48 -34.90
C LYS A 662 -28.69 -23.34 -36.34
N ASP A 663 -28.00 -22.24 -36.66
CA ASP A 663 -27.44 -21.99 -37.98
C ASP A 663 -26.42 -23.06 -38.37
N ARG A 664 -25.58 -23.49 -37.41
CA ARG A 664 -24.67 -24.63 -37.57
C ARG A 664 -25.43 -25.94 -37.80
N GLN A 665 -26.51 -26.21 -37.07
CA GLN A 665 -27.33 -27.42 -37.28
C GLN A 665 -28.01 -27.43 -38.65
N VAL A 666 -28.50 -26.27 -39.13
CA VAL A 666 -29.07 -26.12 -40.48
C VAL A 666 -28.00 -26.34 -41.54
N ALA A 667 -26.80 -25.78 -41.38
CA ALA A 667 -25.68 -25.98 -42.28
C ALA A 667 -25.20 -27.45 -42.32
N GLU A 668 -25.12 -28.12 -41.17
CA GLU A 668 -24.74 -29.53 -41.09
C GLU A 668 -25.80 -30.44 -41.73
N ALA A 669 -27.10 -30.14 -41.55
CA ALA A 669 -28.19 -30.84 -42.23
C ALA A 669 -28.19 -30.61 -43.75
N ALA A 670 -27.82 -29.41 -44.21
CA ALA A 670 -27.65 -29.12 -45.63
C ALA A 670 -26.44 -29.88 -46.24
N LEU A 671 -25.31 -29.93 -45.52
CA LEU A 671 -24.13 -30.69 -45.94
C LEU A 671 -24.40 -32.21 -46.00
N LYS A 672 -25.15 -32.78 -45.05
CA LYS A 672 -25.56 -34.19 -45.11
C LYS A 672 -26.43 -34.47 -46.34
N ARG A 673 -27.48 -33.67 -46.59
CA ARG A 673 -28.31 -33.79 -47.80
C ARG A 673 -27.52 -33.67 -49.10
N ALA A 674 -26.52 -32.79 -49.15
CA ALA A 674 -25.64 -32.65 -50.30
C ALA A 674 -24.71 -33.87 -50.48
N GLY A 675 -24.25 -34.48 -49.37
CA GLY A 675 -23.55 -35.77 -49.38
C GLY A 675 -24.43 -36.89 -49.91
N ASP A 676 -25.64 -37.04 -49.36
CA ASP A 676 -26.60 -38.07 -49.79
C ASP A 676 -26.92 -37.98 -51.30
N GLU A 677 -27.08 -36.76 -51.84
CA GLU A 677 -27.41 -36.58 -53.26
C GLU A 677 -26.19 -36.80 -54.18
N LEU A 678 -24.98 -36.46 -53.72
CA LEU A 678 -23.74 -36.83 -54.41
C LEU A 678 -23.50 -38.35 -54.38
N GLU A 679 -23.93 -39.06 -53.34
CA GLU A 679 -23.87 -40.51 -53.27
C GLU A 679 -24.89 -41.16 -54.22
N ARG A 680 -26.13 -40.65 -54.28
CA ARG A 680 -27.11 -41.06 -55.30
C ARG A 680 -26.64 -40.80 -56.73
N GLU A 681 -25.98 -39.66 -57.00
CA GLU A 681 -25.37 -39.39 -58.31
C GLU A 681 -24.24 -40.37 -58.64
N ARG A 682 -23.44 -40.81 -57.65
CA ARG A 682 -22.45 -41.88 -57.85
C ARG A 682 -23.12 -43.22 -58.14
N GLU A 683 -24.18 -43.59 -57.42
CA GLU A 683 -24.94 -44.82 -57.69
C GLU A 683 -25.55 -44.82 -59.10
N ARG A 684 -26.13 -43.67 -59.54
CA ARG A 684 -26.64 -43.45 -60.91
C ARG A 684 -25.53 -43.56 -61.97
N ALA A 685 -24.35 -43.00 -61.69
CA ALA A 685 -23.19 -43.10 -62.57
C ALA A 685 -22.66 -44.53 -62.67
N ASP A 686 -22.58 -45.26 -61.55
CA ASP A 686 -22.12 -46.65 -61.52
C ASP A 686 -23.12 -47.61 -62.16
N SER A 687 -24.44 -47.36 -62.07
CA SER A 687 -25.42 -48.14 -62.83
C SER A 687 -25.28 -47.86 -64.33
N ALA A 688 -25.20 -46.59 -64.74
CA ALA A 688 -24.99 -46.23 -66.15
C ALA A 688 -23.68 -46.81 -66.71
N ALA A 689 -22.62 -46.91 -65.89
CA ALA A 689 -21.37 -47.56 -66.26
C ALA A 689 -21.51 -49.09 -66.43
N ARG A 690 -22.30 -49.75 -65.57
CA ARG A 690 -22.66 -51.18 -65.69
C ARG A 690 -23.50 -51.44 -66.94
N ASP A 691 -24.48 -50.58 -67.24
CA ASP A 691 -25.33 -50.69 -68.42
C ASP A 691 -24.51 -50.51 -69.71
N LEU A 692 -23.61 -49.51 -69.74
CA LEU A 692 -22.62 -49.35 -70.82
C LEU A 692 -21.69 -50.55 -70.97
N ALA A 693 -21.34 -51.23 -69.88
CA ALA A 693 -20.54 -52.46 -69.94
C ALA A 693 -21.36 -53.64 -70.50
N SER A 694 -22.66 -53.75 -70.20
CA SER A 694 -23.55 -54.75 -70.80
C SER A 694 -23.73 -54.50 -72.30
N ALA A 695 -24.13 -53.29 -72.69
CA ALA A 695 -24.30 -52.91 -74.09
C ALA A 695 -23.02 -53.09 -74.92
N ARG A 696 -21.82 -52.91 -74.32
CA ARG A 696 -20.53 -53.26 -74.96
C ARG A 696 -20.37 -54.76 -75.16
N ARG A 697 -20.69 -55.60 -74.16
CA ARG A 697 -20.64 -57.07 -74.26
C ARG A 697 -21.62 -57.59 -75.31
N GLU A 698 -22.87 -57.12 -75.29
CA GLU A 698 -23.91 -57.47 -76.25
C GLU A 698 -23.50 -57.11 -77.69
N ARG A 699 -23.01 -55.87 -77.90
CA ARG A 699 -22.44 -55.43 -79.18
C ARG A 699 -21.29 -56.32 -79.65
N ASP A 700 -20.40 -56.72 -78.75
CA ASP A 700 -19.22 -57.50 -79.12
C ASP A 700 -19.54 -59.00 -79.31
N ALA A 701 -20.57 -59.53 -78.65
CA ALA A 701 -21.19 -60.82 -78.98
C ALA A 701 -21.87 -60.78 -80.36
N ALA A 702 -22.68 -59.75 -80.64
CA ALA A 702 -23.32 -59.56 -81.94
C ALA A 702 -22.29 -59.42 -83.10
N LYS A 703 -21.12 -58.81 -82.85
CA LYS A 703 -19.98 -58.84 -83.80
C LYS A 703 -19.42 -60.24 -84.01
N GLN A 704 -19.28 -61.04 -82.95
CA GLN A 704 -18.83 -62.42 -83.07
C GLN A 704 -19.82 -63.25 -83.89
N GLU A 705 -21.12 -63.14 -83.64
CA GLU A 705 -22.16 -63.81 -84.43
C GLU A 705 -22.18 -63.34 -85.88
N ALA A 706 -22.12 -62.03 -86.13
CA ALA A 706 -21.99 -61.50 -87.49
C ALA A 706 -20.72 -62.01 -88.22
N SER A 707 -19.62 -62.21 -87.49
CA SER A 707 -18.41 -62.81 -88.05
C SER A 707 -18.57 -64.30 -88.37
N ARG A 708 -19.24 -65.07 -87.51
CA ARG A 708 -19.58 -66.49 -87.73
C ARG A 708 -20.47 -66.65 -88.97
N VAL A 709 -21.57 -65.91 -89.02
CA VAL A 709 -22.50 -65.89 -90.18
C VAL A 709 -21.77 -65.47 -91.45
N SER A 710 -20.84 -64.51 -91.38
CA SER A 710 -20.02 -64.15 -92.54
C SER A 710 -19.06 -65.27 -92.97
N THR A 711 -18.46 -66.01 -92.04
CA THR A 711 -17.61 -67.18 -92.38
C THR A 711 -18.43 -68.34 -92.95
N GLU A 712 -19.59 -68.64 -92.37
CA GLU A 712 -20.52 -69.66 -92.85
C GLU A 712 -21.03 -69.34 -94.26
N LEU A 713 -21.44 -68.09 -94.51
CA LEU A 713 -21.82 -67.60 -95.83
C LEU A 713 -20.67 -67.75 -96.84
N SER A 714 -19.43 -67.45 -96.44
CA SER A 714 -18.26 -67.59 -97.31
C SER A 714 -17.98 -69.06 -97.65
N ALA A 715 -18.08 -69.97 -96.67
CA ALA A 715 -17.92 -71.41 -96.87
C ALA A 715 -19.02 -71.99 -97.77
N ALA A 716 -20.27 -71.54 -97.61
CA ALA A 716 -21.37 -71.92 -98.49
C ALA A 716 -21.16 -71.44 -99.94
N LEU A 717 -20.68 -70.19 -100.12
CA LEU A 717 -20.34 -69.66 -101.45
C LEU A 717 -19.15 -70.39 -102.09
N GLU A 718 -18.17 -70.86 -101.30
CA GLU A 718 -17.09 -71.72 -101.80
C GLU A 718 -17.58 -73.13 -102.12
N GLN A 719 -18.53 -73.68 -101.35
CA GLN A 719 -19.17 -74.95 -101.67
C GLN A 719 -19.93 -74.88 -103.00
N GLU A 720 -20.70 -73.81 -103.25
CA GLU A 720 -21.38 -73.60 -104.53
C GLU A 720 -20.41 -73.36 -105.69
N ARG A 721 -19.31 -72.62 -105.48
CA ARG A 721 -18.23 -72.51 -106.47
C ARG A 721 -17.62 -73.87 -106.79
N ASN A 722 -17.37 -74.71 -105.79
CA ASN A 722 -16.81 -76.05 -105.99
C ASN A 722 -17.79 -76.98 -106.71
N LYS A 723 -19.10 -76.91 -106.43
CA LYS A 723 -20.15 -77.58 -107.21
C LYS A 723 -20.15 -77.10 -108.67
N ALA A 724 -20.12 -75.79 -108.91
CA ALA A 724 -20.07 -75.22 -110.26
C ALA A 724 -18.80 -75.61 -111.03
N ILE A 725 -17.64 -75.70 -110.37
CA ILE A 725 -16.38 -76.19 -110.95
C ILE A 725 -16.46 -77.69 -111.26
N GLY A 726 -17.13 -78.49 -110.41
CA GLY A 726 -17.45 -79.89 -110.69
C GLY A 726 -18.29 -80.04 -111.96
N LEU A 727 -19.46 -79.40 -111.99
CA LEU A 727 -20.35 -79.38 -113.15
C LEU A 727 -19.66 -78.87 -114.43
N ALA A 728 -18.75 -77.88 -114.33
CA ALA A 728 -17.96 -77.42 -115.46
C ALA A 728 -16.96 -78.48 -115.96
N ARG A 729 -16.34 -79.28 -115.07
CA ARG A 729 -15.53 -80.44 -115.45
C ARG A 729 -16.39 -81.52 -116.11
N ASP A 730 -17.54 -81.84 -115.52
CA ASP A 730 -18.44 -82.89 -116.02
C ASP A 730 -18.98 -82.54 -117.41
N LEU A 731 -19.38 -81.27 -117.63
CA LEU A 731 -19.76 -80.75 -118.95
C LEU A 731 -18.58 -80.78 -119.94
N SER A 732 -17.34 -80.56 -119.48
CA SER A 732 -16.15 -80.70 -120.34
C SER A 732 -15.85 -82.17 -120.72
N ALA A 733 -16.11 -83.11 -119.80
CA ALA A 733 -15.98 -84.54 -120.04
C ALA A 733 -17.08 -85.04 -120.99
N ALA A 734 -18.32 -84.59 -120.80
CA ALA A 734 -19.44 -84.86 -121.70
C ALA A 734 -19.18 -84.32 -123.13
N ARG A 735 -18.62 -83.11 -123.26
CA ARG A 735 -18.18 -82.58 -124.57
C ARG A 735 -17.13 -83.46 -125.22
N LYS A 736 -16.06 -83.82 -124.50
CA LYS A 736 -15.04 -84.76 -125.01
C LYS A 736 -15.63 -86.12 -125.41
N ALA A 737 -16.61 -86.64 -124.67
CA ALA A 737 -17.31 -87.88 -125.03
C ALA A 737 -18.14 -87.72 -126.32
N ILE A 738 -18.82 -86.59 -126.51
CA ILE A 738 -19.52 -86.23 -127.76
C ILE A 738 -18.52 -86.14 -128.92
N ASP A 739 -17.36 -85.50 -128.74
CA ASP A 739 -16.33 -85.39 -129.78
C ASP A 739 -15.74 -86.77 -130.17
N ILE A 740 -15.55 -87.68 -129.20
CA ILE A 740 -15.14 -89.08 -129.46
C ILE A 740 -16.22 -89.85 -130.24
N VAL A 741 -17.50 -89.65 -129.93
CA VAL A 741 -18.62 -90.23 -130.68
C VAL A 741 -18.68 -89.65 -132.10
N LYS A 742 -18.45 -88.34 -132.25
CA LYS A 742 -18.44 -87.64 -133.53
C LYS A 742 -17.31 -88.14 -134.44
N ALA A 743 -16.09 -88.29 -133.91
CA ALA A 743 -14.96 -88.89 -134.61
C ALA A 743 -15.21 -90.37 -135.01
N LYS A 744 -15.99 -91.12 -134.21
CA LYS A 744 -16.49 -92.46 -134.60
C LYS A 744 -17.55 -92.41 -135.71
N GLY A 745 -18.37 -91.37 -135.76
CA GLY A 745 -19.31 -91.08 -136.85
C GLY A 745 -18.58 -90.76 -138.15
N GLU A 746 -17.58 -89.88 -138.10
CA GLU A 746 -16.76 -89.48 -139.24
C GLU A 746 -15.95 -90.68 -139.81
N ARG A 747 -15.42 -91.55 -138.94
CA ARG A 747 -14.82 -92.84 -139.34
C ARG A 747 -15.83 -93.85 -139.93
N ARG A 748 -17.14 -93.68 -139.71
CA ARG A 748 -18.19 -94.47 -140.39
C ARG A 748 -18.58 -93.87 -141.74
N THR A 749 -18.67 -92.53 -141.87
CA THR A 749 -19.04 -91.88 -143.14
C THR A 749 -18.00 -92.11 -144.23
N GLU A 750 -16.71 -92.14 -143.90
CA GLU A 750 -15.66 -92.37 -144.89
C GLU A 750 -15.63 -93.83 -145.40
N ARG A 751 -16.19 -94.78 -144.64
CA ARG A 751 -16.32 -96.19 -145.04
C ARG A 751 -17.57 -96.49 -145.90
N MET A 752 -18.41 -95.49 -146.18
CA MET A 752 -19.69 -95.66 -146.91
C MET A 752 -19.70 -95.12 -148.36
N LYS A 753 -18.55 -94.74 -148.93
CA LYS A 753 -18.45 -94.17 -150.29
C LYS A 753 -18.17 -95.19 -151.42
N ARG A 754 -18.88 -96.33 -151.47
CA ARG A 754 -18.87 -97.26 -152.64
C ARG A 754 -20.24 -97.92 -152.93
N ALA A 755 -21.16 -97.15 -153.53
CA ALA A 755 -22.29 -97.60 -154.39
C ALA A 755 -23.45 -98.44 -153.74
N PRO A 756 -24.59 -98.68 -154.44
CA PRO A 756 -25.50 -97.63 -154.94
C PRO A 756 -27.03 -97.91 -154.77
N LYS A 757 -27.87 -96.87 -154.95
CA LYS A 757 -29.32 -96.86 -155.34
C LYS A 757 -30.38 -97.64 -154.50
N ALA A 758 -31.39 -96.93 -153.94
CA ALA A 758 -32.81 -96.93 -154.41
C ALA A 758 -33.93 -96.63 -153.34
N ARG A 759 -34.89 -95.77 -153.75
CA ARG A 759 -36.34 -95.64 -153.40
C ARG A 759 -36.94 -95.97 -151.99
N ALA A 760 -37.36 -94.91 -151.29
CA ALA A 760 -38.74 -94.52 -150.91
C ALA A 760 -39.78 -95.48 -150.25
N THR A 761 -40.34 -95.07 -149.09
CA THR A 761 -41.79 -95.06 -148.74
C THR A 761 -42.05 -94.15 -147.50
N ALA A 762 -43.28 -94.09 -146.94
CA ALA A 762 -43.74 -92.97 -146.07
C ALA A 762 -44.53 -93.37 -144.79
N VAL A 763 -44.58 -92.45 -143.79
CA VAL A 763 -45.75 -91.96 -142.97
C VAL A 763 -46.76 -92.99 -142.36
N PRO A 764 -47.25 -92.94 -141.08
CA PRO A 764 -47.62 -91.75 -140.23
C PRO A 764 -47.46 -91.84 -138.66
N ARG A 765 -47.95 -90.79 -137.94
CA ARG A 765 -48.50 -90.72 -136.53
C ARG A 765 -47.56 -91.02 -135.32
N ALA A 766 -47.44 -90.18 -134.27
CA ALA A 766 -48.36 -89.68 -133.20
C ALA A 766 -48.22 -90.50 -131.88
N ASP A 767 -48.54 -90.06 -130.65
CA ASP A 767 -49.23 -88.86 -130.11
C ASP A 767 -48.95 -88.64 -128.58
N VAL A 768 -49.44 -87.54 -127.95
CA VAL A 768 -49.94 -87.41 -126.53
C VAL A 768 -49.00 -87.75 -125.33
N SER A 769 -48.98 -87.13 -124.14
CA SER A 769 -49.52 -85.90 -123.49
C SER A 769 -48.67 -85.63 -122.21
N ALA A 770 -48.34 -84.43 -121.76
CA ALA A 770 -49.17 -83.30 -121.27
C ALA A 770 -49.86 -83.50 -119.89
N ARG A 771 -49.61 -82.55 -118.96
CA ARG A 771 -50.62 -82.02 -118.00
C ARG A 771 -50.21 -80.65 -117.47
N LEU A 772 -51.22 -79.84 -117.16
CA LEU A 772 -51.14 -78.44 -116.72
C LEU A 772 -51.92 -78.25 -115.42
N GLY A 773 -51.56 -77.22 -114.65
CA GLY A 773 -52.51 -76.43 -113.84
C GLY A 773 -52.56 -76.69 -112.34
N ALA A 774 -52.16 -75.68 -111.56
CA ALA A 774 -52.99 -75.06 -110.52
C ALA A 774 -52.35 -73.76 -109.98
N GLN A 775 -53.09 -72.65 -110.04
CA GLN A 775 -52.89 -71.40 -109.29
C GLN A 775 -54.22 -71.12 -108.54
N PRO A 776 -54.31 -70.22 -107.52
CA PRO A 776 -53.95 -68.79 -107.57
C PRO A 776 -52.95 -68.43 -106.41
N ALA A 777 -52.84 -67.26 -105.76
CA ALA A 777 -53.65 -66.03 -105.73
C ALA A 777 -52.90 -64.77 -105.25
N ARG A 778 -53.64 -63.64 -105.27
CA ARG A 778 -53.57 -62.38 -104.50
C ARG A 778 -52.30 -62.14 -103.64
N GLN A 779 -51.39 -61.18 -103.92
CA GLN A 779 -51.52 -59.71 -104.10
C GLN A 779 -51.99 -58.94 -102.84
N PRO A 780 -51.57 -57.66 -102.62
CA PRO A 780 -50.89 -56.69 -103.51
C PRO A 780 -49.50 -56.22 -102.96
N LEU A 781 -48.84 -55.08 -103.26
CA LEU A 781 -49.17 -53.83 -103.98
C LEU A 781 -47.95 -53.13 -104.68
N ARG A 782 -47.78 -51.81 -104.48
CA ARG A 782 -46.97 -50.77 -105.19
C ARG A 782 -46.07 -50.01 -104.17
N GLU A 783 -45.08 -49.15 -104.48
CA GLU A 783 -44.39 -48.76 -105.73
C GLU A 783 -42.98 -48.16 -105.48
N ASN A 784 -42.24 -47.88 -106.56
CA ASN A 784 -40.86 -47.37 -106.54
C ASN A 784 -40.72 -45.90 -106.12
N HIS A 785 -39.56 -45.55 -105.55
CA HIS A 785 -38.90 -44.23 -105.76
C HIS A 785 -37.37 -44.38 -105.79
N LYS A 786 -36.68 -43.47 -106.48
CA LYS A 786 -35.24 -43.54 -106.80
C LYS A 786 -34.34 -43.05 -105.66
N VAL A 787 -33.26 -43.78 -105.35
CA VAL A 787 -32.05 -43.23 -104.70
C VAL A 787 -30.79 -43.74 -105.41
N LYS A 788 -29.82 -42.84 -105.70
CA LYS A 788 -28.52 -43.20 -106.27
C LYS A 788 -27.61 -43.80 -105.20
N VAL A 789 -27.29 -45.10 -105.29
CA VAL A 789 -26.24 -45.70 -104.47
C VAL A 789 -24.87 -45.28 -104.98
N LYS A 790 -24.09 -44.59 -104.14
CA LYS A 790 -22.67 -44.26 -104.40
C LYS A 790 -21.82 -44.94 -103.32
N ARG A 791 -20.86 -45.78 -103.71
CA ARG A 791 -20.00 -46.53 -102.77
C ARG A 791 -19.13 -45.58 -101.94
N PRO A 792 -18.97 -45.78 -100.62
CA PRO A 792 -17.82 -45.25 -99.89
C PRO A 792 -16.60 -46.14 -100.14
N SER A 793 -15.51 -45.54 -100.66
CA SER A 793 -14.21 -46.18 -100.79
C SER A 793 -13.43 -46.13 -99.47
N ARG A 794 -12.88 -47.28 -99.05
CA ARG A 794 -12.08 -47.42 -97.82
C ARG A 794 -10.67 -46.85 -98.01
N SER A 795 -10.42 -45.63 -97.53
CA SER A 795 -9.06 -45.11 -97.34
C SER A 795 -8.52 -45.50 -95.96
N VAL A 796 -7.24 -45.87 -95.91
CA VAL A 796 -6.49 -46.02 -94.65
C VAL A 796 -5.76 -44.71 -94.40
N LEU A 797 -5.95 -44.13 -93.22
CA LEU A 797 -5.14 -43.02 -92.72
C LEU A 797 -4.50 -43.44 -91.40
N VAL A 798 -3.18 -43.32 -91.34
CA VAL A 798 -2.40 -43.49 -90.10
C VAL A 798 -2.57 -42.20 -89.28
N ALA A 799 -3.16 -42.31 -88.10
CA ALA A 799 -3.31 -41.19 -87.19
C ALA A 799 -2.10 -41.09 -86.25
N THR A 800 -1.14 -40.24 -86.59
CA THR A 800 -0.08 -39.86 -85.66
C THR A 800 -0.67 -38.97 -84.56
N ILE A 801 -0.78 -39.50 -83.35
CA ILE A 801 -1.23 -38.72 -82.18
C ILE A 801 -0.04 -37.91 -81.68
N ALA A 802 -0.14 -36.58 -81.75
CA ALA A 802 0.77 -35.69 -81.02
C ALA A 802 0.41 -35.71 -79.53
N LEU A 803 1.38 -36.00 -78.66
CA LEU A 803 1.21 -35.79 -77.23
C LEU A 803 1.25 -34.28 -76.93
N PRO A 804 0.43 -33.77 -75.99
CA PRO A 804 0.55 -32.40 -75.52
C PRO A 804 1.83 -32.19 -74.68
N ASP A 805 2.44 -31.02 -74.78
CA ASP A 805 3.77 -30.70 -74.20
C ASP A 805 3.89 -30.88 -72.68
N ALA A 806 2.77 -30.95 -71.96
CA ALA A 806 2.70 -31.11 -70.51
C ALA A 806 3.29 -32.42 -69.95
N LEU A 807 3.68 -33.37 -70.82
CA LEU A 807 4.27 -34.66 -70.43
C LEU A 807 5.74 -34.84 -70.89
N LEU A 808 6.40 -33.80 -71.41
CA LEU A 808 7.82 -33.86 -71.75
C LEU A 808 8.69 -33.56 -70.52
N PRO A 809 9.70 -34.40 -70.18
CA PRO A 809 10.55 -34.18 -69.02
C PRO A 809 11.45 -32.96 -69.22
N THR A 810 11.25 -31.93 -68.38
CA THR A 810 12.01 -30.68 -68.46
C THR A 810 13.44 -30.83 -67.93
N ARG A 811 14.40 -30.34 -68.70
CA ARG A 811 15.83 -30.39 -68.38
C ARG A 811 16.20 -29.23 -67.45
N PRO A 812 16.94 -29.44 -66.34
CA PRO A 812 17.30 -28.35 -65.43
C PRO A 812 18.22 -27.31 -66.09
N PRO A 813 18.07 -26.01 -65.78
CA PRO A 813 18.90 -24.96 -66.36
C PRO A 813 20.33 -24.98 -65.80
N LYS A 814 21.31 -24.60 -66.63
CA LYS A 814 22.69 -24.39 -66.18
C LYS A 814 22.81 -23.08 -65.39
N LEU A 815 23.63 -23.10 -64.36
CA LEU A 815 24.15 -21.89 -63.72
C LEU A 815 25.09 -21.13 -64.68
N GLY A 816 24.86 -19.83 -64.79
CA GLY A 816 25.86 -18.80 -65.11
C GLY A 816 25.60 -17.64 -64.15
N SER A 817 26.58 -17.03 -63.46
CA SER A 817 27.92 -16.59 -63.88
C SER A 817 27.98 -15.23 -64.59
N ARG A 818 27.13 -14.30 -64.17
CA ARG A 818 27.59 -12.98 -63.67
C ARG A 818 26.55 -12.33 -62.78
#